data_AF-A0A935NIE8-F1
#
_entry.id   AF-A0A935NIE8-F1
#
_cell.length_a   1.000
_cell.length_b   1.000
_cell.length_c   1.000
_cell.angle_alpha   90.00
_cell.angle_beta   90.00
_cell.angle_gamma   90.00
#
_symmetry.space_group_name_H-M   'P 1'
#
loop_
_entity.id
_entity.type
_entity.pdbx_description
1 polymer ?
#
loop_
_entity_poly.entity_id
_entity_poly.type
_entity_poly.pdbx_seq_one_letter_code
_entity_poly.pdbx_strand_id
1 'polypeptide(L)'
;MRKRNFNNDDPRTWDVLGKTEKLSFCVSDGNNAVCSRPFSATDLLSYSNNPNDQTITDILANYPAQTTSNPLYANPWQDPNWSIWDNPSLLKNKLADYDNYALGGPYWDCNNPEVRLGHSPGFMDLYGSETSGNHIMLNCNEVFDPNEKYYVVLHVNPKEIFKEERYDNNLTIIPVEINMPTTISESGITITGEDLATIGSPDLPVVNHDHHFPVWSINNRINGKVVIPNGYELTIQNCTIEFMTPNSGIIVERGGKLIVKNATLKGNDCLGNIWQGIEVHGADNPLFNVHPTNPNDFITGTYPYNEYYHGVVVLQNATIASTNTAITTKRTDEIGQFGSNPNYYGGIVYAENSTFRNNGRAVEFMKFEPDNISQFNNCLFEITTDNTLPINPWAHITMWETKGIKFNHCTFSFPATLLNGIDPTIRGIYSIDASYTISNQNTFNNCVSGVHATGTGLITPISIGLGEVYNPQTANIFNNNRYAIILSGTNKATVTNNLISLPVDVDCAGIYNDGALHSSILHNKIVRGNTANNYQNFGVVLTNTGNFEQPYEVKKNRFEYLTEGVGAQGINDGASILCNNNINVTDCIALHLNPNLGVPSIAALQGSEQKPAGNVFTLDCANSNNPALHLIADPMAMPYEYFHHTVAQYIPTCNEDAGNKITITPTNIPYSPDCMPDNYCPQPPCNEAYSSITAQLNTLNNQLAGLTPNTPAYIAKQAEIYETNRQRYQMRQVRVAYYVQQGNFAEALNSLTNETDAAAQQQRIAIWLQSNDTTAASAIANLPDTNTNQQVYKQFNTLTYTLQTTGNHWLTADSVQNATIAQLAAEPVQAGSYAKAAYQFINKTFIYPVLPNQTDTAGKTLPKLRTALANGNQFLYPNPLKNGSSIAIVLPAGSSAAQFSLYNVLGQVVWQQTIKSSISQLAIPANIANGVYFARITNTQTDLKQRYIIAR
;
A
#
# COMPACT_ATOMS: atom_id res chain seq x y z
N MET A 1 25.14 20.31 30.42
CA MET A 1 26.00 19.21 30.85
C MET A 1 27.27 19.21 30.03
N ARG A 2 28.41 19.11 30.69
CA ARG A 2 29.73 19.18 30.09
C ARG A 2 30.66 18.12 30.66
N LYS A 3 31.57 17.62 29.83
CA LYS A 3 32.71 16.79 30.26
C LYS A 3 33.88 17.71 30.59
N ARG A 4 34.46 17.59 31.78
CA ARG A 4 35.60 18.44 32.16
C ARG A 4 36.79 18.17 31.24
N ASN A 5 37.37 19.24 30.71
CA ASN A 5 38.66 19.18 30.05
C ASN A 5 39.75 19.49 31.08
N PHE A 6 40.56 18.50 31.44
CA PHE A 6 41.60 18.65 32.46
C PHE A 6 42.72 19.65 32.09
N ASN A 7 42.75 20.12 30.84
CA ASN A 7 43.70 21.13 30.37
C ASN A 7 43.13 22.56 30.39
N ASN A 8 41.87 22.76 30.81
CA ASN A 8 41.24 24.08 30.86
C ASN A 8 40.33 24.22 32.09
N ASP A 9 40.65 25.18 32.96
CA ASP A 9 39.87 25.43 34.17
C ASP A 9 38.60 26.26 33.93
N ASP A 10 38.41 26.84 32.73
CA ASP A 10 37.18 27.57 32.38
C ASP A 10 36.06 26.59 31.97
N PRO A 11 35.00 26.42 32.77
CA PRO A 11 33.93 25.46 32.49
C PRO A 11 33.07 25.85 31.27
N ARG A 12 33.14 27.11 30.81
CA ARG A 12 32.47 27.57 29.59
C ARG A 12 33.09 26.97 28.32
N THR A 13 34.30 26.46 28.43
CA THR A 13 35.08 25.89 27.32
C THR A 13 35.13 24.36 27.33
N TRP A 14 34.59 23.72 28.37
CA TRP A 14 34.49 22.27 28.48
C TRP A 14 33.58 21.67 27.41
N ASP A 15 33.82 20.41 27.04
CA ASP A 15 33.06 19.75 25.97
C ASP A 15 31.58 19.67 26.34
N VAL A 16 30.72 20.20 25.48
CA VAL A 16 29.27 20.24 25.71
C VAL A 16 28.65 18.92 25.27
N LEU A 17 28.16 18.16 26.25
CA LEU A 17 27.47 16.86 26.01
C LEU A 17 25.96 17.04 25.82
N GLY A 18 25.41 18.12 26.36
CA GLY A 18 24.00 18.47 26.24
C GLY A 18 23.72 19.84 26.84
N LYS A 19 22.73 20.57 26.33
CA LYS A 19 22.35 21.90 26.82
C LYS A 19 20.83 22.04 26.87
N THR A 20 20.34 22.81 27.82
CA THR A 20 18.95 23.28 27.88
C THR A 20 18.94 24.71 28.38
N GLU A 21 17.93 25.48 27.98
CA GLU A 21 17.64 26.82 28.50
C GLU A 21 16.74 26.77 29.74
N LYS A 22 16.13 25.61 30.05
CA LYS A 22 15.23 25.39 31.18
C LYS A 22 15.70 24.20 31.99
N LEU A 23 16.09 24.42 33.24
CA LEU A 23 16.49 23.35 34.14
C LEU A 23 16.02 23.73 35.55
N SER A 24 14.90 23.16 35.97
CA SER A 24 14.39 23.30 37.32
C SER A 24 15.21 22.46 38.27
N PHE A 25 15.40 23.01 39.45
CA PHE A 25 15.88 22.29 40.61
C PHE A 25 14.77 22.40 41.65
N CYS A 26 14.29 21.29 42.21
CA CYS A 26 13.37 21.38 43.34
C CYS A 26 14.15 21.90 44.55
N VAL A 27 13.74 23.05 45.07
CA VAL A 27 14.19 23.55 46.36
C VAL A 27 13.15 23.12 47.39
N SER A 28 13.62 22.51 48.49
CA SER A 28 12.79 22.23 49.66
C SER A 28 12.56 23.55 50.40
N ASP A 29 11.31 23.90 50.68
CA ASP A 29 10.96 25.13 51.42
C ASP A 29 11.09 24.98 52.95
N GLY A 30 11.82 23.95 53.39
CA GLY A 30 12.04 23.68 54.80
C GLY A 30 10.91 22.93 55.50
N ASN A 31 9.76 22.66 54.87
CA ASN A 31 8.74 21.76 55.43
C ASN A 31 8.07 20.84 54.40
N ASN A 32 8.04 21.22 53.11
CA ASN A 32 7.51 20.38 52.04
C ASN A 32 8.43 20.40 50.81
N ALA A 33 8.39 19.31 50.04
CA ALA A 33 8.80 19.40 48.64
C ALA A 33 7.74 20.26 47.92
N VAL A 34 8.14 21.41 47.39
CA VAL A 34 7.25 22.28 46.59
C VAL A 34 6.75 21.55 45.33
N CYS A 35 7.47 20.50 44.92
CA CYS A 35 7.14 19.59 43.82
C CYS A 35 6.35 18.36 44.34
N SER A 36 5.04 18.49 44.59
CA SER A 36 4.21 17.36 45.02
C SER A 36 3.59 16.61 43.83
N ARG A 37 4.26 15.50 43.49
CA ARG A 37 3.88 14.38 42.59
C ARG A 37 4.00 14.58 41.06
N PRO A 38 4.42 13.52 40.32
CA PRO A 38 4.97 12.24 40.78
C PRO A 38 6.45 12.06 40.35
N PHE A 39 7.35 12.06 41.34
CA PHE A 39 8.71 11.46 41.34
C PHE A 39 9.93 12.26 40.80
N SER A 40 10.28 13.39 41.43
CA SER A 40 11.62 13.99 41.26
C SER A 40 12.26 14.52 42.56
N ALA A 41 11.87 13.99 43.72
CA ALA A 41 12.64 14.22 44.94
C ALA A 41 13.74 13.15 45.06
N THR A 42 15.01 13.57 45.06
CA THR A 42 16.03 12.82 45.80
C THR A 42 15.51 12.72 47.23
N ASP A 43 15.35 11.51 47.73
CA ASP A 43 14.79 11.26 49.05
C ASP A 43 15.72 11.83 50.13
N LEU A 44 15.44 13.05 50.58
CA LEU A 44 16.11 13.69 51.71
C LEU A 44 15.77 12.99 53.05
N LEU A 45 14.90 11.97 53.06
CA LEU A 45 14.50 11.21 54.25
C LEU A 45 15.26 9.89 54.42
N SER A 46 15.97 9.36 53.41
CA SER A 46 16.56 8.00 53.49
C SER A 46 18.06 7.92 53.79
N TYR A 47 18.70 8.99 54.27
CA TYR A 47 20.10 8.93 54.71
C TYR A 47 20.27 9.07 56.23
N SER A 48 19.98 8.00 56.96
CA SER A 48 20.99 7.20 57.70
C SER A 48 20.29 6.32 58.75
N ASN A 49 20.80 5.10 58.95
CA ASN A 49 20.37 4.22 60.04
C ASN A 49 21.05 4.59 61.39
N ASN A 50 21.56 5.83 61.51
CA ASN A 50 22.29 6.31 62.68
C ASN A 50 21.44 7.36 63.42
N PRO A 51 20.94 7.06 64.63
CA PRO A 51 20.08 7.97 65.40
C PRO A 51 20.78 9.27 65.86
N ASN A 52 22.07 9.47 65.53
CA ASN A 52 22.84 10.67 65.84
C ASN A 52 23.10 11.59 64.62
N ASP A 53 22.75 11.19 63.40
CA ASP A 53 22.87 12.05 62.22
C ASP A 53 21.58 12.87 62.08
N GLN A 54 21.67 14.18 62.33
CA GLN A 54 20.55 15.10 62.10
C GLN A 54 20.30 15.23 60.60
N THR A 55 19.05 15.02 60.16
CA THR A 55 18.65 15.32 58.79
C THR A 55 18.63 16.84 58.55
N ILE A 56 18.70 17.31 57.30
CA ILE A 56 18.53 18.74 56.96
C ILE A 56 17.21 19.27 57.54
N THR A 57 16.16 18.44 57.55
CA THR A 57 14.85 18.73 58.13
C THR A 57 14.91 18.94 59.64
N ASP A 58 15.66 18.11 60.37
CA ASP A 58 15.84 18.26 61.82
C ASP A 58 16.64 19.54 62.17
N ILE A 59 17.59 19.93 61.32
CA ILE A 59 18.40 21.14 61.52
C ILE A 59 17.56 22.41 61.28
N LEU A 60 16.74 22.44 60.22
CA LEU A 60 15.86 23.56 59.88
C LEU A 60 14.71 23.73 60.89
N ALA A 61 14.12 22.63 61.36
CA ALA A 61 13.05 22.66 62.36
C ALA A 61 13.52 23.18 63.73
N ASN A 62 14.82 23.11 64.02
CA ASN A 62 15.43 23.59 65.26
C ASN A 62 16.00 25.02 65.15
N TYR A 63 15.80 25.73 64.04
CA TYR A 63 16.25 27.13 63.93
C TYR A 63 15.43 28.03 64.88
N PRO A 64 16.06 28.71 65.84
CA PRO A 64 15.36 29.50 66.85
C PRO A 64 14.90 30.83 66.25
N ALA A 65 13.77 30.83 65.55
CA ALA A 65 13.22 32.01 64.87
C ALA A 65 12.78 33.17 65.81
N GLN A 66 13.10 33.15 67.12
CA GLN A 66 12.56 34.12 68.09
C GLN A 66 13.54 34.77 69.08
N THR A 67 14.88 34.63 68.98
CA THR A 67 15.78 35.23 69.98
C THR A 67 16.83 36.21 69.48
N THR A 68 16.95 36.47 68.17
CA THR A 68 17.82 37.56 67.70
C THR A 68 17.02 38.87 67.65
N SER A 69 17.39 39.85 68.46
CA SER A 69 16.83 41.22 68.51
C SER A 69 17.09 42.06 67.25
N ASN A 70 17.44 41.43 66.13
CA ASN A 70 17.63 42.07 64.83
C ASN A 70 16.58 41.52 63.82
N PRO A 71 15.60 42.34 63.40
CA PRO A 71 14.52 41.92 62.50
C PRO A 71 14.99 41.62 61.05
N LEU A 72 16.29 41.73 60.76
CA LEU A 72 16.88 41.41 59.46
C LEU A 72 17.11 39.89 59.21
N TYR A 73 16.94 39.02 60.21
CA TYR A 73 17.31 37.59 60.12
C TYR A 73 16.17 36.62 60.48
N ALA A 74 14.95 36.91 60.02
CA ALA A 74 13.80 36.01 60.16
C ALA A 74 13.92 34.71 59.33
N ASN A 75 14.92 34.64 58.46
CA ASN A 75 15.21 33.51 57.60
C ASN A 75 16.58 32.89 57.98
N PRO A 76 16.67 31.57 58.24
CA PRO A 76 17.93 30.88 58.53
C PRO A 76 19.03 31.11 57.48
N TRP A 77 18.64 31.37 56.24
CA TRP A 77 19.54 31.63 55.11
C TRP A 77 20.10 33.05 55.08
N GLN A 78 19.62 33.93 55.96
CA GLN A 78 20.11 35.29 56.14
C GLN A 78 21.03 35.41 57.35
N ASP A 79 21.08 34.40 58.24
CA ASP A 79 21.97 34.40 59.41
C ASP A 79 23.36 33.86 59.02
N PRO A 80 24.40 34.73 58.92
CA PRO A 80 25.77 34.32 58.60
C PRO A 80 26.39 33.40 59.66
N ASN A 81 25.82 33.35 60.87
CA ASN A 81 26.38 32.61 62.00
C ASN A 81 25.68 31.26 62.20
N TRP A 82 24.73 30.89 61.35
CA TRP A 82 24.05 29.62 61.49
C TRP A 82 24.98 28.46 61.11
N SER A 83 25.03 27.43 61.95
CA SER A 83 25.99 26.33 61.85
C SER A 83 25.86 25.49 60.57
N ILE A 84 24.77 25.63 59.81
CA ILE A 84 24.60 24.96 58.52
C ILE A 84 25.66 25.40 57.50
N TRP A 85 26.11 26.67 57.56
CA TRP A 85 27.10 27.25 56.64
C TRP A 85 28.51 26.70 56.83
N ASP A 86 28.76 26.06 57.97
CA ASP A 86 30.03 25.42 58.30
C ASP A 86 29.94 23.88 58.22
N ASN A 87 28.86 23.32 57.68
CA ASN A 87 28.71 21.87 57.48
C ASN A 87 29.06 21.46 56.02
N PRO A 88 30.30 21.04 55.74
CA PRO A 88 30.77 20.73 54.38
C PRO A 88 30.11 19.49 53.76
N SER A 89 29.42 18.70 54.57
CA SER A 89 28.62 17.53 54.16
C SER A 89 27.25 17.94 53.62
N LEU A 90 26.76 19.16 53.93
CA LEU A 90 25.42 19.64 53.58
C LEU A 90 25.45 20.86 52.64
N LEU A 91 26.37 21.81 52.84
CA LEU A 91 26.56 22.99 51.98
C LEU A 91 28.04 23.15 51.64
N LYS A 92 28.35 23.19 50.35
CA LYS A 92 29.73 23.35 49.88
C LYS A 92 30.21 24.81 49.81
N ASN A 93 29.27 25.76 49.77
CA ASN A 93 29.56 27.19 49.68
C ASN A 93 29.15 27.88 50.99
N LYS A 94 29.96 28.82 51.46
CA LYS A 94 29.68 29.67 52.61
C LYS A 94 28.81 30.86 52.20
N LEU A 95 28.11 31.46 53.16
CA LEU A 95 27.34 32.69 52.89
C LEU A 95 28.23 33.85 52.40
N ALA A 96 29.48 33.89 52.85
CA ALA A 96 30.48 34.87 52.42
C ALA A 96 30.92 34.71 50.95
N ASP A 97 30.59 33.60 50.30
CA ASP A 97 30.90 33.36 48.88
C ASP A 97 29.87 34.05 47.95
N TYR A 98 28.86 34.74 48.51
CA TYR A 98 27.83 35.46 47.78
C TYR A 98 27.86 36.96 48.12
N ASP A 99 28.18 37.80 47.13
CA ASP A 99 28.48 39.23 47.34
C ASP A 99 27.25 40.17 47.32
N ASN A 100 26.01 39.66 47.25
CA ASN A 100 24.83 40.53 47.17
C ASN A 100 23.57 39.91 47.80
N TYR A 101 23.13 40.47 48.93
CA TYR A 101 22.08 39.91 49.81
C TYR A 101 20.72 40.60 49.68
N ALA A 102 20.49 41.42 48.65
CA ALA A 102 19.19 42.05 48.41
C ALA A 102 18.18 41.02 47.86
N LEU A 103 17.81 40.09 48.73
CA LEU A 103 16.79 39.07 48.59
C LEU A 103 15.43 39.78 48.59
N GLY A 104 14.71 39.74 47.46
CA GLY A 104 13.28 40.09 47.40
C GLY A 104 12.87 41.29 48.25
N GLY A 105 13.42 42.48 47.95
CA GLY A 105 12.96 43.72 48.58
C GLY A 105 11.43 43.85 48.49
N PRO A 106 10.78 44.60 49.40
CA PRO A 106 9.34 44.79 49.36
C PRO A 106 8.92 45.26 47.96
N TYR A 107 7.94 44.56 47.40
CA TYR A 107 7.37 44.82 46.08
C TYR A 107 7.07 46.32 45.88
N TRP A 108 7.49 46.83 44.71
CA TRP A 108 7.16 48.13 44.09
C TRP A 108 7.67 49.43 44.73
N ASP A 109 8.70 50.02 44.11
CA ASP A 109 8.69 51.46 43.80
C ASP A 109 9.37 51.70 42.43
N CYS A 110 8.58 52.06 41.42
CA CYS A 110 9.05 52.34 40.06
C CYS A 110 9.78 53.70 39.93
N ASN A 111 10.01 54.44 41.04
CA ASN A 111 10.61 55.78 41.00
C ASN A 111 12.06 55.85 41.46
N ASN A 112 12.70 54.73 41.79
CA ASN A 112 14.07 54.73 42.27
C ASN A 112 15.05 54.12 41.24
N PRO A 113 15.87 54.94 40.55
CA PRO A 113 16.82 54.47 39.53
C PRO A 113 18.03 53.71 40.10
N GLU A 114 18.16 53.56 41.42
CA GLU A 114 19.27 52.85 42.08
C GLU A 114 18.90 51.49 42.69
N VAL A 115 17.70 50.95 42.43
CA VAL A 115 17.31 49.63 42.96
C VAL A 115 18.05 48.52 42.23
N ARG A 116 19.03 47.92 42.91
CA ARG A 116 19.72 46.71 42.49
C ARG A 116 18.83 45.49 42.81
N LEU A 117 18.27 44.85 41.79
CA LEU A 117 17.60 43.55 41.93
C LEU A 117 18.68 42.46 41.94
N GLY A 118 18.82 41.74 43.05
CA GLY A 118 19.70 40.58 43.14
C GLY A 118 19.00 39.34 42.56
N HIS A 119 19.71 38.55 41.76
CA HIS A 119 19.29 37.21 41.37
C HIS A 119 19.76 36.19 42.42
N SER A 120 18.85 35.32 42.87
CA SER A 120 19.12 34.33 43.92
C SER A 120 20.01 33.18 43.40
N PRO A 121 21.08 32.80 44.13
CA PRO A 121 21.81 31.55 43.88
C PRO A 121 21.08 30.30 44.42
N GLY A 122 19.92 30.47 45.08
CA GLY A 122 19.18 29.39 45.75
C GLY A 122 17.75 29.17 45.26
N PHE A 123 17.21 30.02 44.37
CA PHE A 123 15.87 29.84 43.82
C PHE A 123 15.91 29.99 42.29
N MET A 124 16.33 28.89 41.68
CA MET A 124 16.06 28.53 40.30
C MET A 124 14.55 28.52 40.08
N ASP A 125 14.10 29.00 38.92
CA ASP A 125 12.68 28.99 38.56
C ASP A 125 12.14 27.54 38.61
N LEU A 126 11.08 27.33 39.39
CA LEU A 126 10.54 26.00 39.71
C LEU A 126 9.50 25.62 38.67
N TYR A 127 9.94 25.05 37.56
CA TYR A 127 9.04 24.35 36.64
C TYR A 127 8.91 22.89 37.05
N GLY A 128 7.69 22.34 37.00
CA GLY A 128 7.47 20.91 37.22
C GLY A 128 8.26 20.04 36.23
N SER A 129 8.47 18.77 36.56
CA SER A 129 9.08 17.79 35.63
C SER A 129 8.33 17.69 34.29
N GLU A 130 7.05 18.00 34.32
CA GLU A 130 6.12 18.04 33.20
C GLU A 130 6.37 19.21 32.24
N THR A 131 7.11 20.26 32.64
CA THR A 131 7.31 21.41 31.76
C THR A 131 8.30 21.10 30.63
N SER A 132 7.89 21.33 29.39
CA SER A 132 8.70 21.04 28.20
C SER A 132 10.09 21.69 28.28
N GLY A 133 11.13 20.91 28.00
CA GLY A 133 12.53 21.34 28.02
C GLY A 133 13.22 21.28 29.38
N ASN A 134 12.53 20.85 30.44
CA ASN A 134 13.08 20.74 31.80
C ASN A 134 13.97 19.51 32.03
N HIS A 135 14.82 19.18 31.07
CA HIS A 135 15.78 18.07 31.14
C HIS A 135 16.96 18.33 30.20
N ILE A 136 18.10 17.70 30.47
CA ILE A 136 19.27 17.75 29.57
C ILE A 136 19.25 16.47 28.73
N MET A 137 19.01 16.62 27.43
CA MET A 137 19.17 15.50 26.50
C MET A 137 20.65 15.21 26.28
N LEU A 138 21.03 13.96 26.52
CA LEU A 138 22.36 13.41 26.27
C LEU A 138 22.35 12.53 25.02
N ASN A 139 23.46 12.56 24.27
CA ASN A 139 23.62 11.77 23.07
C ASN A 139 23.76 10.28 23.39
N CYS A 140 23.00 9.43 22.69
CA CYS A 140 23.02 7.98 22.84
C CYS A 140 24.35 7.34 22.44
N ASN A 141 25.06 7.94 21.49
CA ASN A 141 26.29 7.39 20.93
C ASN A 141 27.54 7.74 21.75
N GLU A 142 27.39 8.54 22.80
CA GLU A 142 28.49 8.82 23.72
C GLU A 142 28.61 7.68 24.74
N VAL A 143 29.77 7.03 24.74
CA VAL A 143 30.14 6.10 25.82
C VAL A 143 30.49 6.94 27.04
N PHE A 144 29.56 7.03 27.98
CA PHE A 144 29.83 7.67 29.27
C PHE A 144 30.73 6.74 30.09
N ASP A 145 32.01 7.10 30.19
CA ASP A 145 32.95 6.40 31.07
C ASP A 145 32.54 6.67 32.53
N PRO A 146 32.26 5.62 33.33
CA PRO A 146 31.92 5.78 34.75
C PRO A 146 33.08 6.33 35.59
N ASN A 147 34.31 6.33 35.07
CA ASN A 147 35.48 6.93 35.73
C ASN A 147 35.66 8.42 35.39
N GLU A 148 34.93 8.94 34.41
CA GLU A 148 34.98 10.36 34.02
C GLU A 148 34.04 11.21 34.88
N LYS A 149 34.40 12.48 35.06
CA LYS A 149 33.59 13.43 35.84
C LYS A 149 32.79 14.35 34.91
N TYR A 150 31.48 14.32 35.07
CA TYR A 150 30.55 15.15 34.33
C TYR A 150 30.00 16.26 35.21
N TYR A 151 29.63 17.37 34.58
CA TYR A 151 29.17 18.55 35.29
C TYR A 151 27.99 19.21 34.58
N VAL A 152 26.98 19.64 35.33
CA VAL A 152 26.04 20.66 34.85
C VAL A 152 26.70 22.02 35.08
N VAL A 153 26.90 22.76 33.99
CA VAL A 153 27.40 24.13 34.04
C VAL A 153 26.23 25.05 33.72
N LEU A 154 25.76 25.76 34.72
CA LEU A 154 24.73 26.80 34.60
C LEU A 154 25.42 28.13 34.33
N HIS A 155 24.99 28.83 33.29
CA HIS A 155 25.47 30.16 32.95
C HIS A 155 24.27 31.11 32.96
N VAL A 156 24.28 32.07 33.88
CA VAL A 156 23.28 33.13 34.02
C VAL A 156 23.56 34.20 32.96
N ASN A 157 22.50 34.72 32.34
CA ASN A 157 22.58 35.75 31.29
C ASN A 157 23.56 35.43 30.13
N PRO A 158 23.53 34.22 29.55
CA PRO A 158 24.49 33.81 28.53
C PRO A 158 24.37 34.59 27.21
N LYS A 159 23.33 35.41 27.06
CA LYS A 159 23.03 36.25 25.88
C LYS A 159 23.37 37.73 26.10
N GLU A 160 23.95 38.09 27.26
CA GLU A 160 24.33 39.47 27.63
C GLU A 160 23.17 40.47 27.53
N ILE A 161 21.93 40.02 27.79
CA ILE A 161 20.73 40.86 27.72
C ILE A 161 20.70 41.84 28.89
N PHE A 162 21.26 41.43 30.04
CA PHE A 162 21.40 42.26 31.23
C PHE A 162 22.84 42.76 31.38
N LYS A 163 23.01 43.98 31.89
CA LYS A 163 24.31 44.56 32.22
C LYS A 163 24.69 44.15 33.64
N GLU A 164 25.72 43.32 33.78
CA GLU A 164 26.22 42.83 35.07
C GLU A 164 27.35 43.71 35.60
N GLU A 165 27.40 43.92 36.91
CA GLU A 165 28.51 44.64 37.57
C GLU A 165 29.77 43.78 37.69
N ARG A 166 29.62 42.44 37.67
CA ARG A 166 30.69 41.46 37.71
C ARG A 166 30.35 40.30 36.79
N TYR A 167 31.26 39.97 35.87
CA TYR A 167 31.05 38.93 34.85
C TYR A 167 31.61 37.56 35.26
N ASP A 168 32.21 37.47 36.45
CA ASP A 168 32.86 36.26 36.99
C ASP A 168 31.98 35.49 37.99
N ASN A 169 30.78 35.98 38.31
CA ASN A 169 29.86 35.38 39.27
C ASN A 169 28.58 34.80 38.63
N ASN A 170 28.52 34.73 37.31
CA ASN A 170 27.34 34.26 36.57
C ASN A 170 27.39 32.76 36.23
N LEU A 171 28.28 32.00 36.85
CA LEU A 171 28.51 30.58 36.54
C LEU A 171 28.42 29.69 37.78
N THR A 172 27.60 28.64 37.70
CA THR A 172 27.49 27.59 38.73
C THR A 172 27.81 26.23 38.12
N ILE A 173 28.61 25.42 38.83
CA ILE A 173 29.00 24.07 38.38
C ILE A 173 28.51 23.03 39.39
N ILE A 174 27.79 22.02 38.90
CA ILE A 174 27.26 20.92 39.71
C ILE A 174 27.81 19.61 39.17
N PRO A 175 28.60 18.82 39.93
CA PRO A 175 29.04 17.50 39.49
C PRO A 175 27.85 16.53 39.40
N VAL A 176 27.88 15.65 38.41
CA VAL A 176 26.80 14.68 38.14
C VAL A 176 27.40 13.33 37.74
N GLU A 177 26.81 12.26 38.27
CA GLU A 177 27.08 10.89 37.84
C GLU A 177 26.05 10.48 36.79
N ILE A 178 26.50 9.94 35.65
CA ILE A 178 25.61 9.38 34.63
C ILE A 178 25.65 7.86 34.74
N ASN A 179 24.50 7.28 35.09
CA ASN A 179 24.27 5.84 34.97
C ASN A 179 23.30 5.62 33.80
N MET A 180 23.79 5.10 32.67
CA MET A 180 22.92 4.75 31.54
C MET A 180 22.12 3.48 31.88
N PRO A 181 20.77 3.53 31.89
CA PRO A 181 19.97 2.34 32.16
C PRO A 181 20.13 1.33 31.02
N THR A 182 20.44 0.07 31.36
CA THR A 182 20.49 -1.04 30.39
C THR A 182 19.09 -1.54 30.01
N THR A 183 18.06 -1.17 30.78
CA THR A 183 16.65 -1.52 30.59
C THR A 183 15.78 -0.40 31.16
N ILE A 184 14.68 -0.04 30.47
CA ILE A 184 13.69 0.91 30.97
C ILE A 184 12.45 0.15 31.44
N SER A 185 11.88 0.54 32.57
CA SER A 185 10.59 0.01 33.05
C SER A 185 9.48 0.23 32.01
N GLU A 186 8.72 -0.83 31.68
CA GLU A 186 7.54 -0.77 30.80
C GLU A 186 6.36 0.00 31.40
N SER A 187 6.44 0.43 32.67
CA SER A 187 5.44 1.29 33.32
C SER A 187 5.53 2.73 32.79
N GLY A 188 5.07 2.95 31.57
CA GLY A 188 5.01 4.28 30.95
C GLY A 188 3.97 5.19 31.61
N ILE A 189 4.18 6.49 31.52
CA ILE A 189 3.23 7.54 31.92
C ILE A 189 2.22 7.73 30.79
N THR A 190 0.93 7.74 31.10
CA THR A 190 -0.10 8.23 30.17
C THR A 190 -0.24 9.73 30.37
N ILE A 191 0.14 10.52 29.36
CA ILE A 191 -0.08 11.97 29.35
C ILE A 191 -1.50 12.21 28.82
N THR A 192 -2.38 12.70 29.69
CA THR A 192 -3.81 12.93 29.40
C THR A 192 -4.10 14.37 28.97
N GLY A 193 -5.34 14.66 28.56
CA GLY A 193 -5.77 16.03 28.22
C GLY A 193 -5.58 17.06 29.33
N GLU A 194 -5.73 16.66 30.60
CA GLU A 194 -5.49 17.52 31.76
C GLU A 194 -3.99 17.82 31.93
N ASP A 195 -3.11 16.84 31.66
CA ASP A 195 -1.65 17.04 31.64
C ASP A 195 -1.22 17.91 30.45
N LEU A 196 -1.85 17.73 29.30
CA LEU A 196 -1.61 18.54 28.11
C LEU A 196 -1.90 20.03 28.34
N ALA A 197 -2.90 20.36 29.17
CA ALA A 197 -3.23 21.74 29.54
C ALA A 197 -2.17 22.42 30.44
N THR A 198 -1.46 21.64 31.26
CA THR A 198 -0.43 22.16 32.20
C THR A 198 0.98 22.18 31.59
N ILE A 199 1.25 21.34 30.58
CA ILE A 199 2.55 21.23 29.88
C ILE A 199 2.81 22.39 28.89
N GLY A 200 1.75 23.14 28.51
CA GLY A 200 1.75 24.02 27.33
C GLY A 200 1.99 25.53 27.48
N SER A 201 2.11 26.13 28.68
CA SER A 201 2.19 27.60 28.78
C SER A 201 3.05 28.11 29.95
N PRO A 202 4.25 28.68 29.69
CA PRO A 202 4.96 29.47 30.68
C PRO A 202 4.49 30.93 30.78
N ASP A 203 3.77 31.48 29.80
CA ASP A 203 3.68 32.95 29.63
C ASP A 203 2.28 33.54 29.34
N LEU A 204 1.18 32.83 29.57
CA LEU A 204 -0.16 33.45 29.49
C LEU A 204 -0.93 33.31 30.79
N PRO A 205 -1.46 34.41 31.36
CA PRO A 205 -2.30 34.35 32.55
C PRO A 205 -3.53 33.50 32.21
N VAL A 206 -3.80 32.52 33.07
CA VAL A 206 -4.98 31.65 33.02
C VAL A 206 -6.22 32.53 33.01
N VAL A 207 -6.80 32.74 31.83
CA VAL A 207 -8.12 33.32 31.66
C VAL A 207 -8.89 32.44 30.67
N ASN A 208 -9.87 31.74 31.22
CA ASN A 208 -10.94 30.94 30.62
C ASN A 208 -10.66 29.49 30.17
N HIS A 209 -11.52 28.61 30.69
CA HIS A 209 -11.70 27.19 30.43
C HIS A 209 -12.20 26.83 29.01
N ASP A 210 -11.84 27.58 27.98
CA ASP A 210 -12.34 27.34 26.63
C ASP A 210 -11.18 26.97 25.68
N HIS A 211 -10.90 25.66 25.61
CA HIS A 211 -10.03 24.97 24.64
C HIS A 211 -8.51 25.28 24.72
N HIS A 212 -7.74 24.37 25.31
CA HIS A 212 -6.28 24.45 25.39
C HIS A 212 -5.59 23.80 24.17
N PHE A 213 -4.68 24.55 23.53
CA PHE A 213 -3.87 24.13 22.39
C PHE A 213 -2.38 24.06 22.79
N PRO A 214 -1.89 23.01 23.47
CA PRO A 214 -0.48 22.91 23.82
C PRO A 214 0.44 22.87 22.59
N VAL A 215 1.57 23.56 22.70
CA VAL A 215 2.64 23.57 21.69
C VAL A 215 3.92 22.99 22.29
N TRP A 216 4.40 21.89 21.73
CA TRP A 216 5.69 21.29 22.06
C TRP A 216 6.74 21.74 21.06
N SER A 217 7.78 22.43 21.53
CA SER A 217 8.81 23.00 20.65
C SER A 217 10.25 22.70 21.06
N ILE A 218 10.41 21.81 22.03
CA ILE A 218 11.71 21.39 22.55
C ILE A 218 11.82 19.88 22.37
N ASN A 219 13.03 19.40 22.09
CA ASN A 219 13.28 17.97 21.97
C ASN A 219 12.92 17.28 23.30
N ASN A 220 12.32 16.09 23.23
CA ASN A 220 11.89 15.37 24.41
C ASN A 220 11.91 13.85 24.20
N ARG A 221 11.88 13.10 25.32
CA ARG A 221 11.76 11.65 25.36
C ARG A 221 10.51 11.25 26.13
N ILE A 222 9.65 10.44 25.50
CA ILE A 222 8.39 9.99 26.08
C ILE A 222 8.46 8.49 26.38
N ASN A 223 8.28 8.12 27.65
CA ASN A 223 8.07 6.74 28.06
C ASN A 223 6.60 6.56 28.44
N GLY A 224 5.78 6.10 27.48
CA GLY A 224 4.34 5.92 27.63
C GLY A 224 3.53 6.53 26.48
N LYS A 225 2.24 6.76 26.70
CA LYS A 225 1.29 7.20 25.66
C LYS A 225 0.88 8.65 25.84
N VAL A 226 0.85 9.41 24.74
CA VAL A 226 0.25 10.74 24.67
C VAL A 226 -1.17 10.61 24.14
N VAL A 227 -2.18 11.00 24.92
CA VAL A 227 -3.59 10.94 24.51
C VAL A 227 -4.09 12.34 24.23
N ILE A 228 -4.60 12.57 23.02
CA ILE A 228 -5.23 13.82 22.59
C ILE A 228 -6.74 13.56 22.54
N PRO A 229 -7.48 13.97 23.59
CA PRO A 229 -8.90 13.67 23.67
C PRO A 229 -9.73 14.58 22.77
N ASN A 230 -11.02 14.27 22.71
CA ASN A 230 -12.02 15.09 22.04
C ASN A 230 -11.92 16.58 22.45
N GLY A 231 -11.79 17.46 21.46
CA GLY A 231 -11.79 18.90 21.63
C GLY A 231 -10.45 19.51 22.03
N TYR A 232 -9.40 18.69 22.05
CA TYR A 232 -8.03 19.11 22.28
C TYR A 232 -7.22 19.02 20.99
N GLU A 233 -6.27 19.93 20.85
CA GLU A 233 -5.29 19.92 19.77
C GLU A 233 -3.88 20.01 20.35
N LEU A 234 -3.00 19.10 19.95
CA LEU A 234 -1.57 19.17 20.26
C LEU A 234 -0.78 19.56 19.01
N THR A 235 0.03 20.61 19.12
CA THR A 235 1.00 20.97 18.07
C THR A 235 2.41 20.62 18.51
N ILE A 236 3.12 19.78 17.76
CA ILE A 236 4.55 19.48 17.93
C ILE A 236 5.32 20.17 16.81
N GLN A 237 6.27 21.04 17.13
CA GLN A 237 6.95 21.85 16.11
C GLN A 237 8.44 22.09 16.36
N ASN A 238 9.25 22.11 15.29
CA ASN A 238 10.67 22.46 15.33
C ASN A 238 11.50 21.66 16.36
N CYS A 239 11.13 20.40 16.62
CA CYS A 239 11.81 19.57 17.61
C CYS A 239 11.79 18.08 17.24
N THR A 240 12.49 17.28 18.04
CA THR A 240 12.52 15.82 17.94
C THR A 240 11.93 15.20 19.22
N ILE A 241 10.92 14.36 19.06
CA ILE A 241 10.32 13.57 20.14
C ILE A 241 10.70 12.10 19.93
N GLU A 242 11.37 11.52 20.92
CA GLU A 242 11.78 10.13 20.92
C GLU A 242 10.89 9.31 21.86
N PHE A 243 10.36 8.19 21.39
CA PHE A 243 9.53 7.29 22.18
C PHE A 243 10.38 6.12 22.70
N MET A 244 10.39 5.93 24.01
CA MET A 244 11.40 5.13 24.70
C MET A 244 11.18 3.61 24.58
N THR A 245 9.93 3.18 24.41
CA THR A 245 9.56 1.75 24.43
C THR A 245 8.60 1.40 23.29
N PRO A 246 8.52 0.11 22.89
CA PRO A 246 7.52 -0.36 21.92
C PRO A 246 6.05 -0.10 22.32
N ASN A 247 5.78 0.13 23.60
CA ASN A 247 4.46 0.46 24.13
C ASN A 247 4.18 1.98 24.18
N SER A 248 5.20 2.80 23.87
CA SER A 248 5.08 4.25 23.84
C SER A 248 4.50 4.72 22.49
N GLY A 249 3.61 5.71 22.51
CA GLY A 249 2.82 6.07 21.34
C GLY A 249 2.02 7.35 21.48
N ILE A 250 1.29 7.72 20.42
CA ILE A 250 0.29 8.78 20.46
C ILE A 250 -1.08 8.20 20.12
N ILE A 251 -2.12 8.61 20.84
CA ILE A 251 -3.51 8.30 20.55
C ILE A 251 -4.24 9.62 20.27
N VAL A 252 -4.81 9.74 19.09
CA VAL A 252 -5.69 10.84 18.69
C VAL A 252 -7.12 10.31 18.74
N GLU A 253 -7.85 10.69 19.79
CA GLU A 253 -9.24 10.27 19.96
C GLU A 253 -10.16 11.01 18.97
N ARG A 254 -11.42 10.57 18.90
CA ARG A 254 -12.47 11.24 18.11
C ARG A 254 -12.58 12.71 18.48
N GLY A 255 -12.63 13.60 17.49
CA GLY A 255 -12.65 15.05 17.70
C GLY A 255 -11.33 15.64 18.23
N GLY A 256 -10.30 14.82 18.47
CA GLY A 256 -8.95 15.26 18.81
C GLY A 256 -8.11 15.55 17.57
N LYS A 257 -7.10 16.42 17.71
CA LYS A 257 -6.25 16.84 16.59
C LYS A 257 -4.77 16.88 16.95
N LEU A 258 -3.94 16.23 16.14
CA LEU A 258 -2.49 16.30 16.22
C LEU A 258 -1.96 17.07 15.02
N ILE A 259 -1.11 18.07 15.28
CA ILE A 259 -0.35 18.76 14.23
C ILE A 259 1.15 18.60 14.48
N VAL A 260 1.90 18.16 13.46
CA VAL A 260 3.36 18.01 13.52
C VAL A 260 3.99 18.87 12.43
N LYS A 261 4.78 19.89 12.81
CA LYS A 261 5.37 20.89 11.89
C LYS A 261 6.88 20.98 12.01
N ASN A 262 7.63 20.71 10.93
CA ASN A 262 9.10 20.76 10.95
C ASN A 262 9.70 19.95 12.13
N ALA A 263 9.07 18.83 12.49
CA ALA A 263 9.42 18.06 13.68
C ALA A 263 9.60 16.57 13.35
N THR A 264 10.35 15.86 14.19
CA THR A 264 10.61 14.42 14.03
C THR A 264 10.04 13.64 15.19
N LEU A 265 9.19 12.64 14.91
CA LEU A 265 8.74 11.64 15.87
C LEU A 265 9.42 10.31 15.54
N LYS A 266 10.17 9.74 16.48
CA LYS A 266 10.91 8.50 16.23
C LYS A 266 11.00 7.59 17.45
N GLY A 267 11.36 6.33 17.21
CA GLY A 267 11.79 5.39 18.24
C GLY A 267 13.11 5.81 18.88
N ASN A 268 13.43 5.22 20.01
CA ASN A 268 14.63 5.58 20.76
C ASN A 268 15.86 4.83 20.26
N ASP A 269 16.80 5.58 19.69
CA ASP A 269 18.06 5.05 19.16
C ASP A 269 18.97 4.50 20.26
N CYS A 270 18.92 5.04 21.50
CA CYS A 270 19.77 4.57 22.60
C CYS A 270 19.51 3.09 22.95
N LEU A 271 18.27 2.63 22.80
CA LEU A 271 17.85 1.28 23.16
C LEU A 271 17.65 0.38 21.93
N GLY A 272 17.77 0.93 20.72
CA GLY A 272 17.40 0.21 19.50
C GLY A 272 15.92 -0.16 19.46
N ASN A 273 15.06 0.65 20.10
CA ASN A 273 13.63 0.37 20.22
C ASN A 273 12.83 1.08 19.13
N ILE A 274 11.90 0.32 18.53
CA ILE A 274 10.77 0.91 17.82
C ILE A 274 9.73 1.44 18.82
N TRP A 275 8.78 2.23 18.33
CA TRP A 275 7.63 2.70 19.11
C TRP A 275 6.30 2.31 18.44
N GLN A 276 5.19 2.49 19.17
CA GLN A 276 3.87 2.04 18.76
C GLN A 276 3.32 2.81 17.54
N GLY A 277 3.80 4.04 17.32
CA GLY A 277 3.28 4.96 16.32
C GLY A 277 2.08 5.76 16.83
N ILE A 278 1.24 6.20 15.90
CA ILE A 278 0.07 7.06 16.14
C ILE A 278 -1.22 6.28 15.84
N GLU A 279 -2.10 6.17 16.82
CA GLU A 279 -3.48 5.70 16.62
C GLU A 279 -4.40 6.89 16.33
N VAL A 280 -5.22 6.78 15.30
CA VAL A 280 -6.16 7.84 14.91
C VAL A 280 -7.56 7.27 14.88
N HIS A 281 -8.35 7.61 15.89
CA HIS A 281 -9.67 7.03 16.11
C HIS A 281 -10.72 7.78 15.30
N GLY A 282 -11.39 7.10 14.37
CA GLY A 282 -12.53 7.69 13.67
C GLY A 282 -13.87 7.34 14.32
N ALA A 283 -14.95 7.84 13.71
CA ALA A 283 -16.34 7.61 14.12
C ALA A 283 -17.09 6.82 13.04
N ASP A 284 -16.80 5.53 12.88
CA ASP A 284 -17.52 4.64 11.95
C ASP A 284 -18.84 4.12 12.59
N ASN A 285 -19.71 5.07 12.97
CA ASN A 285 -21.06 4.80 13.45
C ASN A 285 -22.06 5.49 12.51
N PRO A 286 -23.09 4.79 11.98
CA PRO A 286 -24.08 5.35 11.06
C PRO A 286 -24.81 6.60 11.56
N LEU A 287 -24.86 6.84 12.87
CA LEU A 287 -25.48 8.02 13.46
C LEU A 287 -24.58 9.26 13.43
N PHE A 288 -23.26 9.11 13.22
CA PHE A 288 -22.24 10.12 13.47
C PHE A 288 -21.07 10.12 12.47
N ASN A 289 -21.21 9.49 11.30
CA ASN A 289 -20.12 9.25 10.33
C ASN A 289 -19.83 10.43 9.36
N VAL A 290 -19.91 11.67 9.83
CA VAL A 290 -19.75 12.84 8.95
C VAL A 290 -18.26 13.17 8.77
N HIS A 291 -17.67 12.66 7.68
CA HIS A 291 -16.36 13.14 7.23
C HIS A 291 -16.47 14.57 6.69
N PRO A 292 -15.51 15.47 6.98
CA PRO A 292 -15.44 16.76 6.32
C PRO A 292 -15.27 16.56 4.81
N THR A 293 -15.86 17.44 4.01
CA THR A 293 -15.75 17.36 2.53
C THR A 293 -14.55 18.13 1.99
N ASN A 294 -13.96 19.01 2.81
CA ASN A 294 -12.82 19.85 2.43
C ASN A 294 -11.66 19.70 3.42
N PRO A 295 -10.44 19.36 2.97
CA PRO A 295 -9.26 19.32 3.82
C PRO A 295 -8.99 20.61 4.61
N ASN A 296 -9.33 21.77 4.03
CA ASN A 296 -9.09 23.07 4.67
C ASN A 296 -9.85 23.23 6.00
N ASP A 297 -10.91 22.47 6.22
CA ASP A 297 -11.72 22.52 7.44
C ASP A 297 -10.91 22.15 8.69
N PHE A 298 -9.88 21.31 8.55
CA PHE A 298 -8.98 20.93 9.66
C PHE A 298 -7.52 21.35 9.46
N ILE A 299 -7.09 21.74 8.24
CA ILE A 299 -5.75 22.29 8.03
C ILE A 299 -5.67 23.73 8.56
N THR A 300 -6.63 24.56 8.14
CA THR A 300 -6.67 26.01 8.43
C THR A 300 -7.91 26.45 9.18
N GLY A 301 -8.97 25.64 9.14
CA GLY A 301 -10.24 25.90 9.81
C GLY A 301 -10.30 25.36 11.24
N THR A 302 -11.43 25.60 11.88
CA THR A 302 -11.77 25.03 13.19
C THR A 302 -12.41 23.68 12.95
N TYR A 303 -11.66 22.59 13.10
CA TYR A 303 -12.23 21.25 13.04
C TYR A 303 -13.20 21.07 14.21
N PRO A 304 -14.42 20.56 14.01
CA PRO A 304 -15.40 20.55 15.07
C PRO A 304 -14.97 19.63 16.23
N TYR A 305 -14.91 20.22 17.42
CA TYR A 305 -14.36 19.64 18.64
C TYR A 305 -15.42 18.83 19.41
N ASN A 306 -16.03 17.82 18.78
CA ASN A 306 -16.87 16.89 19.52
C ASN A 306 -16.69 15.43 19.08
N GLU A 307 -17.20 14.51 19.91
CA GLU A 307 -17.01 13.05 19.83
C GLU A 307 -17.63 12.40 18.58
N TYR A 308 -18.42 13.17 17.82
CA TYR A 308 -19.00 12.78 16.54
C TYR A 308 -18.05 13.02 15.36
N TYR A 309 -16.87 13.61 15.60
CA TYR A 309 -15.87 13.86 14.57
C TYR A 309 -14.71 12.88 14.67
N HIS A 310 -13.95 12.78 13.58
CA HIS A 310 -12.85 11.83 13.45
C HIS A 310 -11.58 12.42 14.09
N GLY A 311 -10.72 11.58 14.65
CA GLY A 311 -9.36 12.00 15.01
C GLY A 311 -8.63 12.46 13.74
N VAL A 312 -7.85 13.53 13.86
CA VAL A 312 -7.12 14.14 12.74
C VAL A 312 -5.64 14.24 13.04
N VAL A 313 -4.81 13.78 12.10
CA VAL A 313 -3.36 13.99 12.10
C VAL A 313 -2.97 14.86 10.90
N VAL A 314 -2.29 15.98 11.16
CA VAL A 314 -1.75 16.89 10.16
C VAL A 314 -0.22 16.89 10.25
N LEU A 315 0.46 16.48 9.18
CA LEU A 315 1.92 16.46 9.07
C LEU A 315 2.38 17.50 8.04
N GLN A 316 3.27 18.40 8.43
CA GLN A 316 3.82 19.44 7.55
C GLN A 316 5.33 19.52 7.74
N ASN A 317 6.10 19.13 6.72
CA ASN A 317 7.56 18.99 6.84
C ASN A 317 7.97 18.11 8.04
N ALA A 318 7.15 17.11 8.39
CA ALA A 318 7.39 16.25 9.54
C ALA A 318 8.14 14.99 9.14
N THR A 319 8.83 14.36 10.09
CA THR A 319 9.37 13.00 9.93
C THR A 319 8.76 12.06 10.96
N ILE A 320 8.16 10.96 10.52
CA ILE A 320 7.71 9.87 11.39
C ILE A 320 8.58 8.65 11.08
N ALA A 321 9.29 8.12 12.09
CA ALA A 321 10.28 7.06 11.86
C ALA A 321 10.29 5.96 12.93
N SER A 322 10.89 4.82 12.57
CA SER A 322 11.23 3.73 13.50
C SER A 322 10.02 3.08 14.19
N THR A 323 8.96 2.79 13.43
CA THR A 323 7.77 2.07 13.95
C THR A 323 7.53 0.77 13.20
N ASN A 324 6.73 -0.13 13.78
CA ASN A 324 6.15 -1.21 12.98
C ASN A 324 4.95 -0.72 12.14
N THR A 325 4.13 0.19 12.67
CA THR A 325 3.09 0.91 11.92
C THR A 325 3.08 2.37 12.38
N ALA A 326 3.42 3.32 11.51
CA ALA A 326 3.60 4.70 11.92
C ALA A 326 2.28 5.39 12.25
N ILE A 327 1.24 5.16 11.44
CA ILE A 327 -0.11 5.64 11.70
C ILE A 327 -1.11 4.52 11.42
N THR A 328 -2.04 4.29 12.34
CA THR A 328 -3.14 3.33 12.17
C THR A 328 -4.48 3.98 12.47
N THR A 329 -5.48 3.77 11.61
CA THR A 329 -6.85 4.26 11.84
C THR A 329 -7.69 3.25 12.63
N LYS A 330 -7.09 2.61 13.65
CA LYS A 330 -7.73 1.59 14.47
C LYS A 330 -7.29 1.77 15.93
N ARG A 331 -8.16 1.39 16.86
CA ARG A 331 -7.82 1.27 18.28
C ARG A 331 -7.17 -0.08 18.56
N THR A 332 -6.05 -0.10 19.30
CA THR A 332 -5.24 -1.33 19.49
C THR A 332 -5.35 -2.00 20.86
N ASP A 333 -6.13 -1.45 21.79
CA ASP A 333 -6.22 -1.89 23.21
C ASP A 333 -7.08 -3.15 23.46
N GLU A 334 -7.61 -3.79 22.42
CA GLU A 334 -8.39 -5.03 22.54
C GLU A 334 -7.50 -6.28 22.36
N ILE A 335 -7.47 -7.11 23.41
CA ILE A 335 -6.65 -8.33 23.54
C ILE A 335 -6.95 -9.32 22.41
N GLY A 336 -5.97 -9.54 21.52
CA GLY A 336 -5.78 -10.78 20.75
C GLY A 336 -6.50 -10.87 19.39
N GLN A 337 -5.72 -11.11 18.33
CA GLN A 337 -6.13 -11.47 16.96
C GLN A 337 -7.22 -10.58 16.34
N PHE A 338 -6.79 -9.51 15.66
CA PHE A 338 -7.65 -8.63 14.84
C PHE A 338 -8.84 -7.97 15.57
N GLY A 339 -8.89 -8.04 16.90
CA GLY A 339 -9.81 -7.30 17.76
C GLY A 339 -9.53 -5.80 17.70
N SER A 340 -9.99 -5.15 16.64
CA SER A 340 -10.16 -3.70 16.61
C SER A 340 -11.65 -3.43 16.47
N ASN A 341 -12.21 -2.76 17.46
CA ASN A 341 -13.59 -2.31 17.46
C ASN A 341 -13.87 -1.44 16.22
N PRO A 342 -14.71 -1.90 15.26
CA PRO A 342 -14.96 -1.20 14.00
C PRO A 342 -15.46 0.22 14.21
N ASN A 343 -16.11 0.51 15.34
CA ASN A 343 -16.58 1.86 15.67
C ASN A 343 -15.46 2.91 15.66
N TYR A 344 -14.18 2.52 15.80
CA TYR A 344 -13.03 3.43 15.85
C TYR A 344 -12.31 3.61 14.51
N TYR A 345 -12.84 3.08 13.41
CA TYR A 345 -12.27 3.30 12.07
C TYR A 345 -12.63 4.68 11.49
N GLY A 346 -11.93 5.07 10.42
CA GLY A 346 -12.21 6.32 9.69
C GLY A 346 -11.42 7.55 10.13
N GLY A 347 -10.32 7.38 10.87
CA GLY A 347 -9.41 8.48 11.21
C GLY A 347 -8.85 9.21 9.96
N ILE A 348 -8.45 10.48 10.12
CA ILE A 348 -8.00 11.35 9.01
C ILE A 348 -6.51 11.59 9.11
N VAL A 349 -5.80 11.40 7.99
CA VAL A 349 -4.38 11.70 7.87
C VAL A 349 -4.17 12.65 6.70
N TYR A 350 -3.63 13.83 7.01
CA TYR A 350 -3.17 14.79 6.01
C TYR A 350 -1.67 14.99 6.16
N ALA A 351 -0.92 14.74 5.10
CA ALA A 351 0.52 14.91 5.10
C ALA A 351 0.99 15.73 3.90
N GLU A 352 1.82 16.73 4.16
CA GLU A 352 2.44 17.57 3.16
C GLU A 352 3.95 17.66 3.41
N ASN A 353 4.76 17.48 2.37
CA ASN A 353 6.22 17.61 2.42
C ASN A 353 6.88 16.77 3.52
N SER A 354 6.25 15.65 3.91
CA SER A 354 6.61 14.89 5.12
C SER A 354 7.24 13.55 4.76
N THR A 355 8.01 13.00 5.69
CA THR A 355 8.76 11.75 5.50
C THR A 355 8.31 10.67 6.47
N PHE A 356 8.07 9.47 5.94
CA PHE A 356 7.88 8.22 6.67
C PHE A 356 9.10 7.34 6.43
N ARG A 357 10.01 7.27 7.41
CA ARG A 357 11.32 6.60 7.25
C ARG A 357 11.43 5.37 8.13
N ASN A 358 11.88 4.26 7.57
CA ASN A 358 12.17 3.02 8.31
C ASN A 358 10.98 2.59 9.18
N ASN A 359 9.77 2.63 8.61
CA ASN A 359 8.57 2.09 9.25
C ASN A 359 8.22 0.77 8.57
N GLY A 360 7.92 -0.29 9.33
CA GLY A 360 7.45 -1.56 8.74
C GLY A 360 6.22 -1.37 7.85
N ARG A 361 5.35 -0.45 8.27
CA ARG A 361 4.26 0.12 7.49
C ARG A 361 4.11 1.60 7.86
N ALA A 362 3.92 2.48 6.88
CA ALA A 362 3.76 3.90 7.15
C ALA A 362 2.33 4.22 7.62
N VAL A 363 1.31 3.81 6.86
CA VAL A 363 -0.09 4.09 7.21
C VAL A 363 -0.98 2.87 6.97
N GLU A 364 -1.78 2.51 7.98
CA GLU A 364 -2.84 1.51 7.91
C GLU A 364 -4.22 2.20 7.93
N PHE A 365 -4.93 2.14 6.81
CA PHE A 365 -6.33 2.51 6.72
C PHE A 365 -7.23 1.29 6.82
N MET A 366 -8.13 1.33 7.80
CA MET A 366 -9.17 0.32 8.02
C MET A 366 -10.44 0.65 7.24
N LYS A 367 -11.36 -0.33 7.21
CA LYS A 367 -12.68 -0.21 6.59
C LYS A 367 -13.38 1.07 7.04
N PHE A 368 -13.92 1.82 6.09
CA PHE A 368 -14.72 3.01 6.35
C PHE A 368 -15.62 3.29 5.14
N GLU A 369 -16.93 3.36 5.36
CA GLU A 369 -17.89 3.43 4.26
C GLU A 369 -17.96 4.78 3.53
N PRO A 370 -18.00 5.94 4.23
CA PRO A 370 -17.89 7.24 3.58
C PRO A 370 -16.52 7.46 2.94
N ASP A 371 -16.43 8.44 2.05
CA ASP A 371 -15.13 8.88 1.53
C ASP A 371 -14.25 9.40 2.67
N ASN A 372 -13.10 8.76 2.86
CA ASN A 372 -12.05 9.25 3.72
C ASN A 372 -11.21 10.26 2.92
N ILE A 373 -11.25 11.51 3.35
CA ILE A 373 -10.59 12.62 2.68
C ILE A 373 -9.09 12.77 3.01
N SER A 374 -8.45 11.71 3.53
CA SER A 374 -7.00 11.70 3.80
C SER A 374 -6.17 11.92 2.51
N GLN A 375 -5.09 12.68 2.63
CA GLN A 375 -4.25 13.07 1.48
C GLN A 375 -2.77 13.09 1.83
N PHE A 376 -1.96 12.73 0.84
CA PHE A 376 -0.51 12.77 0.90
C PHE A 376 0.00 13.57 -0.29
N ASN A 377 0.64 14.70 -0.01
CA ASN A 377 1.19 15.62 -0.99
C ASN A 377 2.70 15.74 -0.79
N ASN A 378 3.48 15.45 -1.83
CA ASN A 378 4.94 15.55 -1.81
C ASN A 378 5.60 14.83 -0.61
N CYS A 379 5.10 13.63 -0.27
CA CYS A 379 5.61 12.85 0.86
C CYS A 379 6.62 11.80 0.41
N LEU A 380 7.60 11.50 1.27
CA LEU A 380 8.59 10.45 1.07
C LEU A 380 8.30 9.26 2.00
N PHE A 381 8.15 8.07 1.45
CA PHE A 381 8.02 6.80 2.16
C PHE A 381 9.24 5.95 1.81
N GLU A 382 10.11 5.67 2.78
CA GLU A 382 11.36 4.97 2.48
C GLU A 382 11.77 3.97 3.56
N ILE A 383 12.36 2.86 3.10
CA ILE A 383 13.26 2.03 3.89
C ILE A 383 14.68 2.35 3.43
N THR A 384 15.59 2.53 4.38
CA THR A 384 17.00 2.87 4.15
C THR A 384 17.91 1.70 4.51
N THR A 385 19.10 1.65 3.92
CA THR A 385 20.05 0.54 4.10
C THR A 385 20.72 0.53 5.48
N ASP A 386 20.75 1.67 6.17
CA ASP A 386 21.32 1.87 7.50
C ASP A 386 20.30 1.60 8.63
N ASN A 387 19.10 1.12 8.30
CA ASN A 387 18.14 0.72 9.32
C ASN A 387 18.66 -0.49 10.13
N THR A 388 18.97 -0.25 11.40
CA THR A 388 19.41 -1.28 12.36
C THR A 388 18.27 -1.82 13.22
N LEU A 389 17.07 -1.24 13.11
CA LEU A 389 15.93 -1.56 13.98
C LEU A 389 15.12 -2.76 13.45
N PRO A 390 14.53 -3.56 14.35
CA PRO A 390 13.78 -4.78 14.00
C PRO A 390 12.38 -4.45 13.44
N ILE A 391 12.32 -3.73 12.32
CA ILE A 391 11.08 -3.52 11.58
C ILE A 391 10.78 -4.73 10.70
N ASN A 392 9.50 -4.98 10.46
CA ASN A 392 9.05 -5.97 9.49
C ASN A 392 8.37 -5.25 8.31
N PRO A 393 9.11 -4.95 7.23
CA PRO A 393 8.53 -4.29 6.05
C PRO A 393 7.32 -5.07 5.52
N TRP A 394 6.24 -4.39 5.13
CA TRP A 394 5.08 -5.04 4.50
C TRP A 394 4.41 -4.32 3.33
N ALA A 395 4.05 -3.07 3.56
CA ALA A 395 3.69 -2.13 2.51
C ALA A 395 3.83 -0.77 3.16
N HIS A 396 4.26 0.25 2.41
CA HIS A 396 4.26 1.60 2.97
C HIS A 396 2.82 2.01 3.33
N ILE A 397 1.86 1.75 2.45
CA ILE A 397 0.43 2.01 2.71
C ILE A 397 -0.37 0.71 2.59
N THR A 398 -1.26 0.46 3.57
CA THR A 398 -2.30 -0.58 3.45
C THR A 398 -3.69 0.02 3.56
N MET A 399 -4.61 -0.40 2.70
CA MET A 399 -6.01 0.04 2.67
C MET A 399 -6.96 -1.15 2.60
N TRP A 400 -7.95 -1.21 3.49
CA TRP A 400 -9.02 -2.21 3.45
C TRP A 400 -10.37 -1.50 3.42
N GLU A 401 -11.19 -1.74 2.40
CA GLU A 401 -12.58 -1.24 2.31
C GLU A 401 -12.74 0.24 2.69
N THR A 402 -11.81 1.08 2.24
CA THR A 402 -11.81 2.53 2.44
C THR A 402 -11.81 3.24 1.09
N LYS A 403 -12.33 4.46 1.06
CA LYS A 403 -12.58 5.21 -0.17
C LYS A 403 -11.99 6.61 -0.07
N GLY A 404 -11.65 7.23 -1.19
CA GLY A 404 -11.36 8.67 -1.27
C GLY A 404 -9.91 9.11 -1.01
N ILE A 405 -9.01 8.20 -0.60
CA ILE A 405 -7.60 8.53 -0.29
C ILE A 405 -6.86 9.03 -1.54
N LYS A 406 -6.05 10.09 -1.39
CA LYS A 406 -5.31 10.72 -2.51
C LYS A 406 -3.80 10.77 -2.28
N PHE A 407 -3.04 10.45 -3.34
CA PHE A 407 -1.58 10.54 -3.39
C PHE A 407 -1.15 11.44 -4.55
N ASN A 408 -0.27 12.41 -4.29
CA ASN A 408 0.17 13.39 -5.28
C ASN A 408 1.64 13.75 -5.01
N HIS A 409 2.51 13.62 -6.00
CA HIS A 409 3.95 13.88 -5.91
C HIS A 409 4.68 13.06 -4.82
N CYS A 410 4.13 11.93 -4.37
CA CYS A 410 4.74 11.11 -3.32
C CYS A 410 5.80 10.17 -3.88
N THR A 411 6.82 9.83 -3.09
CA THR A 411 7.83 8.82 -3.43
C THR A 411 7.77 7.64 -2.47
N PHE A 412 7.72 6.42 -3.00
CA PHE A 412 7.76 5.16 -2.28
C PHE A 412 9.04 4.42 -2.68
N SER A 413 9.93 4.16 -1.75
CA SER A 413 11.27 3.65 -2.05
C SER A 413 11.68 2.53 -1.10
N PHE A 414 12.35 1.53 -1.68
CA PHE A 414 13.10 0.51 -0.95
C PHE A 414 14.55 0.47 -1.44
N PRO A 415 15.49 -0.06 -0.65
CA PRO A 415 16.83 -0.35 -1.12
C PRO A 415 16.79 -1.40 -2.23
N ALA A 416 17.50 -1.17 -3.33
CA ALA A 416 17.57 -2.12 -4.45
C ALA A 416 18.07 -3.50 -4.03
N THR A 417 18.87 -3.59 -2.96
CA THR A 417 19.34 -4.87 -2.40
C THR A 417 18.20 -5.76 -1.89
N LEU A 418 17.03 -5.21 -1.56
CA LEU A 418 15.88 -5.97 -1.10
C LEU A 418 15.09 -6.62 -2.25
N LEU A 419 15.22 -6.15 -3.50
CA LEU A 419 14.53 -6.73 -4.66
C LEU A 419 14.99 -8.16 -4.99
N ASN A 420 16.25 -8.46 -4.68
CA ASN A 420 16.86 -9.76 -4.96
C ASN A 420 16.59 -10.80 -3.86
N GLY A 421 15.99 -10.37 -2.74
CA GLY A 421 15.45 -11.24 -1.71
C GLY A 421 13.97 -11.50 -2.00
N ILE A 422 13.54 -12.77 -1.91
CA ILE A 422 12.17 -13.25 -2.20
C ILE A 422 11.11 -12.64 -1.24
N ASP A 423 11.43 -11.60 -0.47
CA ASP A 423 10.55 -11.02 0.53
C ASP A 423 9.37 -10.31 -0.15
N PRO A 424 8.18 -10.92 -0.17
CA PRO A 424 7.09 -10.43 -1.00
C PRO A 424 6.34 -9.25 -0.35
N THR A 425 6.96 -8.64 0.65
CA THR A 425 6.45 -7.65 1.58
C THR A 425 7.02 -6.25 1.30
N ILE A 426 7.81 -6.06 0.23
CA ILE A 426 8.30 -4.73 -0.18
C ILE A 426 7.38 -4.09 -1.23
N ARG A 427 6.22 -3.60 -0.77
CA ARG A 427 5.18 -2.98 -1.62
C ARG A 427 5.05 -1.49 -1.34
N GLY A 428 4.81 -0.69 -2.37
CA GLY A 428 4.46 0.72 -2.19
C GLY A 428 3.08 0.86 -1.54
N ILE A 429 2.06 0.45 -2.27
CA ILE A 429 0.66 0.48 -1.82
C ILE A 429 0.05 -0.91 -1.96
N TYR A 430 -0.58 -1.41 -0.89
CA TYR A 430 -1.40 -2.62 -0.91
C TYR A 430 -2.85 -2.28 -0.53
N SER A 431 -3.81 -2.76 -1.32
CA SER A 431 -5.22 -2.51 -1.03
C SER A 431 -6.10 -3.73 -1.27
N ILE A 432 -7.17 -3.86 -0.49
CA ILE A 432 -8.28 -4.78 -0.73
C ILE A 432 -9.60 -4.02 -0.67
N ASP A 433 -10.39 -4.12 -1.74
CA ASP A 433 -11.71 -3.49 -1.86
C ASP A 433 -11.72 -1.98 -1.53
N ALA A 434 -10.62 -1.29 -1.86
CA ALA A 434 -10.47 0.14 -1.59
C ALA A 434 -10.55 0.96 -2.90
N SER A 435 -11.05 2.20 -2.81
CA SER A 435 -10.99 3.18 -3.90
C SER A 435 -10.11 4.36 -3.53
N TYR A 436 -9.21 4.74 -4.43
CA TYR A 436 -8.22 5.80 -4.20
C TYR A 436 -7.67 6.33 -5.51
N THR A 437 -7.01 7.49 -5.43
CA THR A 437 -6.39 8.15 -6.58
C THR A 437 -4.90 8.37 -6.36
N ILE A 438 -4.08 7.84 -7.28
CA ILE A 438 -2.67 8.17 -7.42
C ILE A 438 -2.59 9.15 -8.58
N SER A 439 -2.39 10.43 -8.29
CA SER A 439 -2.53 11.51 -9.26
C SER A 439 -1.25 11.75 -10.06
N ASN A 440 -0.56 12.88 -9.85
CA ASN A 440 0.58 13.27 -10.68
C ASN A 440 1.92 13.00 -9.99
N GLN A 441 2.93 12.64 -10.78
CA GLN A 441 4.34 12.56 -10.37
C GLN A 441 4.63 11.73 -9.10
N ASN A 442 3.79 10.75 -8.77
CA ASN A 442 4.15 9.79 -7.73
C ASN A 442 5.23 8.84 -8.26
N THR A 443 6.20 8.49 -7.44
CA THR A 443 7.34 7.64 -7.82
C THR A 443 7.37 6.38 -6.96
N PHE A 444 7.49 5.21 -7.58
CA PHE A 444 7.65 3.91 -6.92
C PHE A 444 8.97 3.30 -7.36
N ASN A 445 9.90 3.14 -6.43
CA ASN A 445 11.25 2.65 -6.67
C ASN A 445 11.50 1.33 -5.94
N ASN A 446 12.06 0.37 -6.68
CA ASN A 446 12.57 -0.88 -6.14
C ASN A 446 11.56 -1.68 -5.31
N CYS A 447 10.29 -1.67 -5.71
CA CYS A 447 9.26 -2.47 -5.08
C CYS A 447 9.15 -3.86 -5.76
N VAL A 448 8.81 -4.90 -4.99
CA VAL A 448 8.26 -6.13 -5.59
C VAL A 448 6.98 -5.78 -6.32
N SER A 449 6.12 -4.98 -5.70
CA SER A 449 5.00 -4.34 -6.38
C SER A 449 4.84 -2.87 -6.01
N GLY A 450 4.80 -1.98 -7.00
CA GLY A 450 4.57 -0.54 -6.77
C GLY A 450 3.17 -0.32 -6.17
N VAL A 451 2.15 -0.74 -6.92
CA VAL A 451 0.76 -0.79 -6.46
C VAL A 451 0.24 -2.22 -6.59
N HIS A 452 -0.26 -2.78 -5.49
CA HIS A 452 -0.92 -4.08 -5.45
C HIS A 452 -2.36 -3.91 -4.99
N ALA A 453 -3.26 -3.76 -5.94
CA ALA A 453 -4.68 -3.63 -5.71
C ALA A 453 -5.38 -4.97 -5.88
N THR A 454 -6.10 -5.38 -4.84
CA THR A 454 -6.91 -6.59 -4.81
C THR A 454 -8.38 -6.25 -4.57
N GLY A 455 -9.28 -7.10 -5.03
CA GLY A 455 -10.72 -6.94 -4.84
C GLY A 455 -11.43 -8.28 -4.77
N THR A 456 -12.54 -8.31 -4.03
CA THR A 456 -13.42 -9.46 -3.87
C THR A 456 -14.58 -9.43 -4.86
N GLY A 457 -14.42 -8.70 -5.97
CA GLY A 457 -15.45 -8.50 -7.00
C GLY A 457 -16.39 -7.32 -6.74
N LEU A 458 -16.24 -6.61 -5.61
CA LEU A 458 -16.96 -5.38 -5.31
C LEU A 458 -16.60 -4.25 -6.30
N ILE A 459 -17.52 -3.29 -6.48
CA ILE A 459 -17.30 -2.16 -7.39
C ILE A 459 -16.53 -1.07 -6.63
N THR A 460 -15.20 -1.10 -6.73
CA THR A 460 -14.26 -0.24 -6.02
C THR A 460 -13.27 0.40 -7.01
N PRO A 461 -13.67 1.49 -7.71
CA PRO A 461 -12.86 2.02 -8.78
C PRO A 461 -11.56 2.65 -8.26
N ILE A 462 -10.46 2.41 -8.97
CA ILE A 462 -9.12 2.90 -8.62
C ILE A 462 -8.60 3.73 -9.80
N SER A 463 -7.98 4.87 -9.52
CA SER A 463 -7.35 5.71 -10.53
C SER A 463 -5.84 5.80 -10.31
N ILE A 464 -5.05 5.29 -11.25
CA ILE A 464 -3.58 5.34 -11.25
C ILE A 464 -3.11 6.18 -12.43
N GLY A 465 -2.79 7.43 -12.11
CA GLY A 465 -2.48 8.52 -13.03
C GLY A 465 -3.72 9.25 -13.55
N LEU A 466 -3.47 10.41 -14.14
CA LEU A 466 -4.48 11.32 -14.67
C LEU A 466 -4.08 11.79 -16.07
N GLY A 467 -5.09 12.05 -16.90
CA GLY A 467 -4.91 12.62 -18.22
C GLY A 467 -5.30 11.69 -19.36
N GLU A 468 -5.53 12.33 -20.50
CA GLU A 468 -6.05 11.73 -21.74
C GLU A 468 -4.93 11.45 -22.76
N VAL A 469 -3.68 11.78 -22.43
CA VAL A 469 -2.48 11.49 -23.22
C VAL A 469 -1.30 11.25 -22.31
N TYR A 470 -0.29 10.54 -22.80
CA TYR A 470 0.97 10.41 -22.09
C TYR A 470 1.66 11.78 -22.02
N ASN A 471 1.95 12.24 -20.80
CA ASN A 471 2.72 13.44 -20.53
C ASN A 471 3.79 13.14 -19.46
N PRO A 472 5.09 13.09 -19.83
CA PRO A 472 6.16 12.78 -18.89
C PRO A 472 6.29 13.79 -17.75
N GLN A 473 5.74 15.01 -17.88
CA GLN A 473 5.76 16.02 -16.82
C GLN A 473 4.73 15.76 -15.73
N THR A 474 3.67 15.01 -16.00
CA THR A 474 2.63 14.70 -15.00
C THR A 474 2.54 13.23 -14.67
N ALA A 475 3.18 12.37 -15.48
CA ALA A 475 3.13 10.93 -15.32
C ALA A 475 3.65 10.47 -13.95
N ASN A 476 2.99 9.47 -13.36
CA ASN A 476 3.60 8.72 -12.27
C ASN A 476 4.74 7.84 -12.83
N ILE A 477 5.73 7.58 -12.00
CA ILE A 477 6.96 6.89 -12.36
C ILE A 477 7.04 5.59 -11.56
N PHE A 478 7.15 4.47 -12.26
CA PHE A 478 7.44 3.17 -11.67
C PHE A 478 8.80 2.73 -12.19
N ASN A 479 9.79 2.67 -11.31
CA ASN A 479 11.17 2.42 -11.70
C ASN A 479 11.74 1.23 -10.95
N ASN A 480 12.26 0.27 -11.71
CA ASN A 480 12.90 -0.93 -11.18
C ASN A 480 11.98 -1.74 -10.25
N ASN A 481 10.68 -1.76 -10.57
CA ASN A 481 9.69 -2.57 -9.84
C ASN A 481 9.50 -3.89 -10.57
N ARG A 482 9.50 -5.03 -9.85
CA ARG A 482 9.26 -6.34 -10.47
C ARG A 482 7.86 -6.41 -11.09
N TYR A 483 6.88 -5.86 -10.38
CA TYR A 483 5.55 -5.58 -10.91
C TYR A 483 5.26 -4.11 -10.65
N ALA A 484 5.11 -3.28 -11.67
CA ALA A 484 4.78 -1.87 -11.39
C ALA A 484 3.38 -1.78 -10.78
N ILE A 485 2.39 -2.46 -11.40
CA ILE A 485 1.00 -2.47 -10.95
C ILE A 485 0.45 -3.90 -11.03
N ILE A 486 -0.18 -4.37 -9.95
CA ILE A 486 -0.96 -5.60 -9.89
C ILE A 486 -2.43 -5.23 -9.65
N LEU A 487 -3.31 -5.72 -10.52
CA LEU A 487 -4.77 -5.61 -10.39
C LEU A 487 -5.36 -7.03 -10.30
N SER A 488 -5.80 -7.44 -9.12
CA SER A 488 -6.32 -8.80 -8.88
C SER A 488 -7.75 -8.75 -8.36
N GLY A 489 -8.73 -9.24 -9.13
CA GLY A 489 -10.15 -9.25 -8.72
C GLY A 489 -10.78 -7.86 -8.51
N THR A 490 -10.08 -6.79 -8.86
CA THR A 490 -10.57 -5.40 -8.79
C THR A 490 -11.60 -5.12 -9.88
N ASN A 491 -12.45 -4.12 -9.66
CA ASN A 491 -13.45 -3.73 -10.64
C ASN A 491 -13.33 -2.23 -10.96
N LYS A 492 -13.29 -1.90 -12.26
CA LYS A 492 -13.23 -0.53 -12.78
C LYS A 492 -11.95 0.24 -12.39
N ALA A 493 -10.79 -0.40 -12.48
CA ALA A 493 -9.51 0.29 -12.36
C ALA A 493 -9.19 1.07 -13.66
N THR A 494 -8.62 2.26 -13.53
CA THR A 494 -8.09 3.06 -14.64
C THR A 494 -6.61 3.30 -14.40
N VAL A 495 -5.77 2.89 -15.34
CA VAL A 495 -4.32 3.08 -15.31
C VAL A 495 -3.93 3.92 -16.51
N THR A 496 -3.67 5.20 -16.31
CA THR A 496 -3.37 6.14 -17.39
C THR A 496 -2.18 7.03 -17.13
N ASN A 497 -1.46 7.43 -18.18
CA ASN A 497 -0.37 8.40 -18.09
C ASN A 497 0.70 8.01 -17.05
N ASN A 498 1.24 6.80 -17.14
CA ASN A 498 2.34 6.33 -16.30
C ASN A 498 3.59 6.06 -17.14
N LEU A 499 4.78 6.33 -16.57
CA LEU A 499 6.07 5.87 -17.07
C LEU A 499 6.51 4.66 -16.23
N ILE A 500 6.61 3.51 -16.87
CA ILE A 500 7.03 2.26 -16.24
C ILE A 500 8.36 1.81 -16.85
N SER A 501 9.41 1.81 -16.05
CA SER A 501 10.76 1.34 -16.39
C SER A 501 11.03 0.02 -15.69
N LEU A 502 11.02 -1.07 -16.45
CA LEU A 502 11.13 -2.43 -15.94
C LEU A 502 12.57 -2.81 -15.57
N PRO A 503 12.75 -3.68 -14.55
CA PRO A 503 14.05 -4.24 -14.21
C PRO A 503 14.62 -5.08 -15.36
N VAL A 504 15.95 -5.24 -15.35
CA VAL A 504 16.65 -5.98 -16.40
C VAL A 504 16.98 -7.41 -15.99
N ASP A 505 17.07 -7.72 -14.70
CA ASP A 505 17.68 -8.92 -14.13
C ASP A 505 16.68 -9.90 -13.50
N VAL A 506 15.38 -9.73 -13.77
CA VAL A 506 14.32 -10.60 -13.26
C VAL A 506 13.11 -10.61 -14.20
N ASP A 507 12.36 -11.71 -14.19
CA ASP A 507 11.07 -11.75 -14.87
C ASP A 507 10.09 -10.78 -14.21
N CYS A 508 9.50 -9.91 -15.03
CA CYS A 508 8.76 -8.75 -14.57
C CYS A 508 7.60 -8.38 -15.50
N ALA A 509 6.63 -7.64 -14.98
CA ALA A 509 5.57 -7.06 -15.78
C ALA A 509 5.32 -5.61 -15.40
N GLY A 510 4.99 -4.78 -16.38
CA GLY A 510 4.53 -3.42 -16.11
C GLY A 510 3.20 -3.48 -15.38
N ILE A 511 2.20 -4.05 -16.02
CA ILE A 511 0.86 -4.19 -15.44
C ILE A 511 0.46 -5.66 -15.51
N TYR A 512 0.22 -6.27 -14.35
CA TYR A 512 -0.29 -7.62 -14.25
C TYR A 512 -1.77 -7.59 -13.83
N ASN A 513 -2.62 -8.23 -14.61
CA ASN A 513 -4.05 -8.35 -14.35
C ASN A 513 -4.45 -9.81 -14.12
N ASP A 514 -5.24 -10.05 -13.06
CA ASP A 514 -5.76 -11.37 -12.70
C ASP A 514 -7.21 -11.24 -12.22
N GLY A 515 -8.16 -11.58 -13.09
CA GLY A 515 -9.59 -11.55 -12.77
C GLY A 515 -10.16 -10.14 -12.56
N ALA A 516 -9.45 -9.09 -12.95
CA ALA A 516 -9.90 -7.72 -12.77
C ALA A 516 -10.72 -7.22 -13.97
N LEU A 517 -11.86 -6.59 -13.69
CA LEU A 517 -12.92 -6.36 -14.66
C LEU A 517 -13.13 -4.89 -14.98
N HIS A 518 -13.72 -4.62 -16.15
CA HIS A 518 -14.19 -3.29 -16.54
C HIS A 518 -13.10 -2.20 -16.52
N SER A 519 -11.83 -2.62 -16.62
CA SER A 519 -10.68 -1.77 -16.37
C SER A 519 -10.05 -1.28 -17.68
N SER A 520 -9.40 -0.13 -17.61
CA SER A 520 -8.80 0.54 -18.76
C SER A 520 -7.32 0.87 -18.49
N ILE A 521 -6.43 0.39 -19.36
CA ILE A 521 -4.99 0.67 -19.38
C ILE A 521 -4.72 1.55 -20.61
N LEU A 522 -4.50 2.84 -20.37
CA LEU A 522 -4.48 3.87 -21.39
C LEU A 522 -3.21 4.71 -21.34
N HIS A 523 -2.67 5.18 -22.47
CA HIS A 523 -1.66 6.26 -22.46
C HIS A 523 -0.42 6.03 -21.59
N ASN A 524 -0.04 4.79 -21.31
CA ASN A 524 1.15 4.49 -20.51
C ASN A 524 2.35 4.33 -21.43
N LYS A 525 3.53 4.72 -20.95
CA LYS A 525 4.81 4.37 -21.55
C LYS A 525 5.45 3.28 -20.70
N ILE A 526 5.61 2.09 -21.26
CA ILE A 526 6.27 0.95 -20.61
C ILE A 526 7.52 0.60 -21.40
N VAL A 527 8.66 0.66 -20.74
CA VAL A 527 9.98 0.53 -21.35
C VAL A 527 10.86 -0.37 -20.52
N ARG A 528 11.77 -1.06 -21.19
CA ARG A 528 12.90 -1.73 -20.57
C ARG A 528 14.23 -1.20 -21.12
N GLY A 529 15.25 -1.16 -20.28
CA GLY A 529 16.63 -0.89 -20.72
C GLY A 529 17.15 -2.00 -21.63
N ASN A 530 17.67 -1.64 -22.81
CA ASN A 530 18.22 -2.58 -23.79
C ASN A 530 19.46 -3.31 -23.23
N THR A 531 19.26 -4.52 -22.68
CA THR A 531 20.34 -5.38 -22.20
C THR A 531 20.08 -6.80 -22.69
N ALA A 532 21.13 -7.44 -23.23
CA ALA A 532 21.07 -8.82 -23.71
C ALA A 532 21.04 -9.79 -22.53
N ASN A 533 19.85 -10.17 -22.08
CA ASN A 533 19.68 -11.22 -21.08
C ASN A 533 18.39 -12.04 -21.37
N ASN A 534 18.24 -13.15 -20.66
CA ASN A 534 17.19 -14.14 -20.89
C ASN A 534 15.92 -13.92 -20.03
N TYR A 535 15.80 -12.78 -19.34
CA TYR A 535 14.63 -12.52 -18.48
C TYR A 535 13.44 -12.01 -19.29
N GLN A 536 12.28 -12.59 -19.03
CA GLN A 536 11.03 -12.23 -19.70
C GLN A 536 10.44 -10.97 -19.07
N ASN A 537 10.02 -10.05 -19.92
CA ASN A 537 9.49 -8.77 -19.48
C ASN A 537 8.27 -8.43 -20.33
N PHE A 538 7.17 -8.16 -19.63
CA PHE A 538 5.85 -7.99 -20.21
C PHE A 538 5.39 -6.55 -20.00
N GLY A 539 4.82 -5.93 -21.03
CA GLY A 539 4.16 -4.64 -20.89
C GLY A 539 2.90 -4.78 -20.04
N VAL A 540 1.95 -5.56 -20.54
CA VAL A 540 0.70 -5.91 -19.86
C VAL A 540 0.49 -7.42 -19.92
N VAL A 541 0.12 -8.01 -18.78
CA VAL A 541 -0.33 -9.41 -18.69
C VAL A 541 -1.81 -9.45 -18.35
N LEU A 542 -2.59 -10.17 -19.15
CA LEU A 542 -4.02 -10.37 -18.97
C LEU A 542 -4.30 -11.82 -18.56
N THR A 543 -4.93 -12.00 -17.41
CA THR A 543 -5.34 -13.32 -16.91
C THR A 543 -6.80 -13.27 -16.48
N ASN A 544 -7.65 -14.06 -17.13
CA ASN A 544 -9.06 -14.22 -16.77
C ASN A 544 -9.85 -12.90 -16.62
N THR A 545 -9.62 -11.90 -17.48
CA THR A 545 -10.26 -10.56 -17.38
C THR A 545 -11.75 -10.55 -17.72
N GLY A 546 -12.35 -11.73 -17.92
CA GLY A 546 -13.78 -11.87 -18.13
C GLY A 546 -14.18 -11.92 -19.59
N ASN A 547 -15.50 -11.86 -19.80
CA ASN A 547 -16.12 -12.08 -21.10
C ASN A 547 -16.40 -10.77 -21.86
N PHE A 548 -17.01 -10.88 -23.04
CA PHE A 548 -17.39 -9.73 -23.88
C PHE A 548 -18.25 -8.66 -23.18
N GLU A 549 -19.11 -9.05 -22.23
CA GLU A 549 -19.99 -8.14 -21.47
C GLU A 549 -19.22 -7.37 -20.38
N GLN A 550 -17.95 -7.74 -20.17
CA GLN A 550 -17.02 -7.20 -19.18
C GLN A 550 -15.83 -6.54 -19.91
N PRO A 551 -16.04 -5.42 -20.63
CA PRO A 551 -15.03 -4.86 -21.51
C PRO A 551 -13.76 -4.47 -20.73
N TYR A 552 -12.62 -4.89 -21.25
CA TYR A 552 -11.29 -4.54 -20.76
C TYR A 552 -10.51 -3.85 -21.89
N GLU A 553 -9.77 -2.81 -21.59
CA GLU A 553 -9.08 -2.01 -22.62
C GLU A 553 -7.59 -1.89 -22.35
N VAL A 554 -6.78 -2.23 -23.35
CA VAL A 554 -5.36 -1.90 -23.40
C VAL A 554 -5.16 -1.05 -24.65
N LYS A 555 -5.20 0.28 -24.49
CA LYS A 555 -5.21 1.18 -25.64
C LYS A 555 -4.23 2.34 -25.54
N LYS A 556 -3.70 2.79 -26.69
CA LYS A 556 -2.86 4.00 -26.78
C LYS A 556 -1.63 3.97 -25.85
N ASN A 557 -1.14 2.79 -25.51
CA ASN A 557 0.08 2.62 -24.74
C ASN A 557 1.30 2.59 -25.68
N ARG A 558 2.47 2.93 -25.14
CA ARG A 558 3.75 2.84 -25.84
C ARG A 558 4.62 1.81 -25.13
N PHE A 559 4.88 0.70 -25.81
CA PHE A 559 5.72 -0.40 -25.36
C PHE A 559 7.08 -0.30 -26.05
N GLU A 560 8.18 -0.33 -25.29
CA GLU A 560 9.53 -0.18 -25.83
C GLU A 560 10.51 -1.23 -25.31
N TYR A 561 11.20 -1.92 -26.24
CA TYR A 561 12.27 -2.87 -25.93
C TYR A 561 11.84 -4.03 -25.02
N LEU A 562 10.60 -4.50 -25.21
CA LEU A 562 10.00 -5.55 -24.39
C LEU A 562 10.12 -6.93 -25.04
N THR A 563 10.13 -7.98 -24.22
CA THR A 563 9.88 -9.34 -24.70
C THR A 563 8.45 -9.41 -25.20
N GLU A 564 7.47 -9.03 -24.38
CA GLU A 564 6.08 -8.96 -24.80
C GLU A 564 5.44 -7.59 -24.56
N GLY A 565 4.66 -7.12 -25.53
CA GLY A 565 3.80 -5.95 -25.36
C GLY A 565 2.59 -6.31 -24.49
N VAL A 566 1.75 -7.20 -25.00
CA VAL A 566 0.59 -7.74 -24.28
C VAL A 566 0.55 -9.27 -24.37
N GLY A 567 0.65 -9.93 -23.22
CA GLY A 567 0.49 -11.37 -23.08
C GLY A 567 -0.84 -11.73 -22.43
N ALA A 568 -1.60 -12.66 -23.01
CA ALA A 568 -2.90 -13.10 -22.52
C ALA A 568 -2.93 -14.60 -22.24
N GLN A 569 -3.49 -14.97 -21.09
CA GLN A 569 -3.73 -16.36 -20.68
C GLN A 569 -5.12 -16.51 -20.06
N GLY A 570 -5.74 -17.68 -20.22
CA GLY A 570 -7.13 -17.90 -19.79
C GLY A 570 -8.16 -17.04 -20.53
N ILE A 571 -9.32 -16.82 -19.93
CA ILE A 571 -10.49 -16.22 -20.62
C ILE A 571 -10.44 -14.69 -20.53
N ASN A 572 -10.19 -14.01 -21.66
CA ASN A 572 -10.16 -12.54 -21.73
C ASN A 572 -11.03 -12.00 -22.88
N ASP A 573 -12.18 -12.62 -23.19
CA ASP A 573 -13.04 -12.25 -24.35
C ASP A 573 -13.52 -10.77 -24.34
N GLY A 574 -13.40 -10.07 -23.21
CA GLY A 574 -13.69 -8.63 -23.11
C GLY A 574 -12.54 -7.70 -23.53
N ALA A 575 -11.33 -8.25 -23.68
CA ALA A 575 -10.10 -7.48 -23.85
C ALA A 575 -9.87 -7.01 -25.30
N SER A 576 -9.82 -5.69 -25.49
CA SER A 576 -9.40 -5.08 -26.75
C SER A 576 -8.05 -4.38 -26.61
N ILE A 577 -7.16 -4.70 -27.54
CA ILE A 577 -5.76 -4.27 -27.58
C ILE A 577 -5.58 -3.41 -28.83
N LEU A 578 -5.84 -2.10 -28.69
CA LEU A 578 -5.97 -1.21 -29.84
C LEU A 578 -5.02 -0.02 -29.72
N CYS A 579 -4.50 0.48 -30.84
CA CYS A 579 -3.77 1.74 -30.90
C CYS A 579 -2.49 1.80 -30.08
N ASN A 580 -1.90 0.66 -29.74
CA ASN A 580 -0.65 0.62 -28.99
C ASN A 580 0.56 0.73 -29.93
N ASN A 581 1.60 1.43 -29.48
CA ASN A 581 2.86 1.56 -30.20
C ASN A 581 3.85 0.52 -29.69
N ASN A 582 4.11 -0.53 -30.47
CA ASN A 582 5.09 -1.56 -30.15
C ASN A 582 6.43 -1.25 -30.82
N ILE A 583 7.32 -0.62 -30.05
CA ILE A 583 8.63 -0.16 -30.50
C ILE A 583 9.71 -1.15 -30.06
N ASN A 584 10.33 -1.88 -31.00
CA ASN A 584 11.31 -2.92 -30.70
C ASN A 584 10.81 -3.95 -29.66
N VAL A 585 9.54 -4.33 -29.76
CA VAL A 585 8.95 -5.40 -28.95
C VAL A 585 9.09 -6.71 -29.71
N THR A 586 9.50 -7.78 -29.02
CA THR A 586 9.69 -9.10 -29.65
C THR A 586 8.33 -9.69 -30.02
N ASP A 587 7.42 -9.81 -29.04
CA ASP A 587 6.07 -10.35 -29.24
C ASP A 587 5.02 -9.29 -28.88
N CYS A 588 4.35 -8.73 -29.88
CA CYS A 588 3.51 -7.55 -29.61
C CYS A 588 2.18 -7.93 -28.93
N ILE A 589 1.51 -8.96 -29.44
CA ILE A 589 0.30 -9.54 -28.84
C ILE A 589 0.42 -11.06 -28.85
N ALA A 590 0.35 -11.70 -27.68
CA ALA A 590 0.52 -13.14 -27.56
C ALA A 590 -0.58 -13.80 -26.71
N LEU A 591 -1.16 -14.89 -27.22
CA LEU A 591 -2.10 -15.75 -26.50
C LEU A 591 -1.41 -17.06 -26.14
N HIS A 592 -1.11 -17.23 -24.85
CA HIS A 592 -0.35 -18.36 -24.31
C HIS A 592 -1.24 -19.37 -23.62
N LEU A 593 -1.08 -20.63 -23.99
CA LEU A 593 -1.76 -21.74 -23.34
C LEU A 593 -1.10 -22.00 -21.99
N ASN A 594 -1.86 -21.73 -20.94
CA ASN A 594 -1.55 -22.23 -19.61
C ASN A 594 -2.50 -23.40 -19.30
N PRO A 595 -2.00 -24.65 -19.19
CA PRO A 595 -2.84 -25.82 -18.95
C PRO A 595 -3.74 -25.70 -17.72
N ASN A 596 -3.38 -24.85 -16.76
CA ASN A 596 -4.17 -24.62 -15.57
C ASN A 596 -5.24 -23.54 -15.79
N LEU A 597 -5.01 -22.51 -16.62
CA LEU A 597 -5.96 -21.38 -16.80
C LEU A 597 -6.96 -21.59 -17.95
N GLY A 598 -6.93 -22.75 -18.61
CA GLY A 598 -7.81 -23.07 -19.72
C GLY A 598 -7.35 -22.45 -21.05
N VAL A 599 -8.30 -22.38 -21.99
CA VAL A 599 -8.02 -21.88 -23.35
C VAL A 599 -7.82 -20.37 -23.32
N PRO A 600 -6.69 -19.83 -23.82
CA PRO A 600 -6.48 -18.40 -23.89
C PRO A 600 -7.38 -17.74 -24.93
N SER A 601 -7.93 -16.59 -24.59
CA SER A 601 -8.75 -15.79 -25.50
C SER A 601 -8.57 -14.29 -25.26
N ILE A 602 -8.95 -13.49 -26.26
CA ILE A 602 -9.13 -12.03 -26.22
C ILE A 602 -10.44 -11.68 -26.94
N ALA A 603 -10.83 -10.41 -27.04
CA ALA A 603 -12.01 -10.03 -27.81
C ALA A 603 -11.93 -10.55 -29.25
N ALA A 604 -13.02 -11.16 -29.71
CA ALA A 604 -13.10 -11.85 -31.00
C ALA A 604 -12.81 -10.93 -32.19
N LEU A 605 -13.08 -9.62 -32.03
CA LEU A 605 -12.72 -8.59 -33.00
C LEU A 605 -11.72 -7.61 -32.36
N GLN A 606 -10.53 -7.54 -32.92
CA GLN A 606 -9.55 -6.48 -32.64
C GLN A 606 -9.69 -5.42 -33.74
N GLY A 607 -10.49 -4.39 -33.44
CA GLY A 607 -10.93 -3.39 -34.40
C GLY A 607 -12.13 -3.85 -35.24
N SER A 608 -12.43 -3.09 -36.29
CA SER A 608 -13.48 -3.37 -37.28
C SER A 608 -13.08 -2.85 -38.66
N GLU A 609 -13.89 -3.16 -39.68
CA GLU A 609 -13.70 -2.63 -41.05
C GLU A 609 -13.65 -1.10 -41.12
N GLN A 610 -14.39 -0.41 -40.23
CA GLN A 610 -14.48 1.04 -40.18
C GLN A 610 -13.50 1.66 -39.17
N LYS A 611 -13.05 0.88 -38.19
CA LYS A 611 -12.15 1.31 -37.11
C LYS A 611 -11.09 0.23 -36.90
N PRO A 612 -10.02 0.21 -37.71
CA PRO A 612 -8.97 -0.80 -37.59
C PRO A 612 -8.26 -0.73 -36.24
N ALA A 613 -7.63 -1.82 -35.79
CA ALA A 613 -7.00 -1.89 -34.47
C ALA A 613 -5.90 -0.86 -34.25
N GLY A 614 -5.18 -0.50 -35.32
CA GLY A 614 -4.22 0.61 -35.32
C GLY A 614 -3.01 0.47 -34.39
N ASN A 615 -2.68 -0.75 -33.94
CA ASN A 615 -1.39 -0.98 -33.28
C ASN A 615 -0.23 -0.81 -34.27
N VAL A 616 0.87 -0.21 -33.82
CA VAL A 616 2.11 -0.02 -34.59
C VAL A 616 3.08 -1.17 -34.28
N PHE A 617 3.72 -1.70 -35.31
CA PHE A 617 4.77 -2.72 -35.24
C PHE A 617 6.03 -2.21 -35.94
N THR A 618 7.16 -2.21 -35.25
CA THR A 618 8.40 -1.57 -35.74
C THR A 618 9.57 -2.52 -35.96
N LEU A 619 9.56 -3.71 -35.35
CA LEU A 619 10.67 -4.64 -35.48
C LEU A 619 10.52 -5.45 -36.78
N ASP A 620 11.59 -5.50 -37.58
CA ASP A 620 11.58 -6.23 -38.85
C ASP A 620 11.64 -7.74 -38.61
N CYS A 621 10.68 -8.45 -39.20
CA CYS A 621 10.52 -9.90 -39.17
C CYS A 621 11.73 -10.68 -39.74
N ALA A 622 12.66 -10.02 -40.44
CA ALA A 622 13.76 -10.65 -41.16
C ALA A 622 15.02 -10.96 -40.32
N ASN A 623 15.08 -10.61 -39.02
CA ASN A 623 16.26 -10.88 -38.20
C ASN A 623 16.36 -12.36 -37.77
N SER A 624 17.28 -13.10 -38.38
CA SER A 624 17.45 -14.56 -38.25
C SER A 624 17.85 -15.09 -36.87
N ASN A 625 18.19 -14.21 -35.92
CA ASN A 625 18.77 -14.59 -34.63
C ASN A 625 17.77 -14.54 -33.47
N ASN A 626 16.62 -13.87 -33.64
CA ASN A 626 15.46 -13.91 -32.76
C ASN A 626 14.25 -13.38 -33.56
N PRO A 627 13.38 -14.25 -34.11
CA PRO A 627 12.27 -13.78 -34.92
C PRO A 627 11.27 -13.05 -34.02
N ALA A 628 11.18 -11.72 -34.13
CA ALA A 628 10.06 -11.01 -33.52
C ALA A 628 8.75 -11.41 -34.20
N LEU A 629 7.69 -11.53 -33.41
CA LEU A 629 6.35 -11.89 -33.85
C LEU A 629 5.40 -10.74 -33.49
N HIS A 630 4.66 -10.25 -34.49
CA HIS A 630 3.64 -9.24 -34.27
C HIS A 630 2.44 -9.85 -33.52
N LEU A 631 1.98 -11.02 -33.95
CA LEU A 631 0.86 -11.72 -33.33
C LEU A 631 1.20 -13.20 -33.08
N ILE A 632 0.87 -13.70 -31.89
CA ILE A 632 1.03 -15.11 -31.50
C ILE A 632 -0.30 -15.66 -30.99
N ALA A 633 -0.67 -16.85 -31.47
CA ALA A 633 -1.75 -17.63 -30.90
C ALA A 633 -1.36 -19.11 -30.82
N ASP A 634 -1.35 -19.64 -29.60
CA ASP A 634 -1.10 -21.05 -29.35
C ASP A 634 -2.18 -21.97 -29.98
N PRO A 635 -1.88 -23.26 -30.26
CA PRO A 635 -2.76 -24.19 -30.96
C PRO A 635 -4.20 -24.30 -30.44
N MET A 636 -4.37 -24.07 -29.13
CA MET A 636 -5.66 -24.19 -28.45
C MET A 636 -6.37 -22.86 -28.25
N ALA A 637 -5.73 -21.72 -28.56
CA ALA A 637 -6.32 -20.40 -28.37
C ALA A 637 -7.66 -20.25 -29.13
N MET A 638 -8.55 -19.42 -28.58
CA MET A 638 -9.78 -19.05 -29.27
C MET A 638 -9.45 -18.21 -30.52
N PRO A 639 -10.10 -18.47 -31.67
CA PRO A 639 -9.89 -17.66 -32.86
C PRO A 639 -10.33 -16.20 -32.66
N TYR A 640 -9.62 -15.28 -33.30
CA TYR A 640 -9.97 -13.86 -33.36
C TYR A 640 -9.62 -13.25 -34.71
N GLU A 641 -10.28 -12.14 -35.03
CA GLU A 641 -10.04 -11.34 -36.24
C GLU A 641 -9.34 -10.02 -35.89
N TYR A 642 -8.30 -9.69 -36.63
CA TYR A 642 -7.48 -8.49 -36.47
C TYR A 642 -7.60 -7.59 -37.69
N PHE A 643 -8.27 -6.44 -37.52
CA PHE A 643 -8.44 -5.44 -38.56
C PHE A 643 -7.26 -4.48 -38.58
N HIS A 644 -6.64 -4.27 -39.74
CA HIS A 644 -5.45 -3.41 -39.84
C HIS A 644 -5.55 -2.37 -40.96
N HIS A 645 -4.78 -1.29 -40.82
CA HIS A 645 -4.59 -0.30 -41.88
C HIS A 645 -3.65 -0.86 -42.96
N THR A 646 -3.74 -0.31 -44.17
CA THR A 646 -2.88 -0.68 -45.31
C THR A 646 -1.47 -0.07 -45.25
N VAL A 647 -1.19 0.80 -44.29
CA VAL A 647 0.14 1.42 -44.11
C VAL A 647 1.07 0.46 -43.39
N ALA A 648 2.29 0.28 -43.92
CA ALA A 648 3.24 -0.78 -43.54
C ALA A 648 3.41 -0.98 -42.02
N GLN A 649 3.61 0.09 -41.25
CA GLN A 649 3.85 0.00 -39.80
C GLN A 649 2.65 -0.51 -38.97
N TYR A 650 1.46 -0.64 -39.56
CA TYR A 650 0.26 -1.17 -38.90
C TYR A 650 -0.06 -2.60 -39.34
N ILE A 651 0.71 -3.16 -40.26
CA ILE A 651 0.47 -4.49 -40.82
C ILE A 651 1.18 -5.53 -39.93
N PRO A 652 0.46 -6.53 -39.38
CA PRO A 652 1.09 -7.65 -38.70
C PRO A 652 1.73 -8.62 -39.72
N THR A 653 3.02 -8.46 -40.01
CA THR A 653 3.72 -9.19 -41.08
C THR A 653 4.39 -10.51 -40.65
N CYS A 654 4.69 -10.68 -39.36
CA CYS A 654 5.24 -11.92 -38.80
C CYS A 654 4.33 -12.43 -37.71
N ASN A 655 3.62 -13.53 -37.95
CA ASN A 655 2.66 -14.07 -36.99
C ASN A 655 2.93 -15.56 -36.79
N GLU A 656 2.87 -16.00 -35.54
CA GLU A 656 2.83 -17.42 -35.21
C GLU A 656 1.39 -17.80 -34.93
N ASP A 657 0.77 -18.37 -35.97
CA ASP A 657 -0.63 -18.80 -35.91
C ASP A 657 -0.72 -20.33 -35.86
N ALA A 658 -0.43 -20.88 -34.68
CA ALA A 658 -0.52 -22.31 -34.50
C ALA A 658 -2.00 -22.72 -34.56
N GLY A 659 -2.39 -23.42 -35.63
CA GLY A 659 -3.76 -23.95 -35.77
C GLY A 659 -4.80 -22.98 -36.35
N ASN A 660 -4.39 -21.95 -37.09
CA ASN A 660 -5.26 -21.03 -37.85
C ASN A 660 -6.29 -20.28 -36.98
N LYS A 661 -5.83 -19.66 -35.90
CA LYS A 661 -6.58 -18.87 -34.93
C LYS A 661 -6.65 -17.39 -35.28
N ILE A 662 -5.70 -16.88 -36.08
CA ILE A 662 -5.58 -15.44 -36.36
C ILE A 662 -6.10 -15.17 -37.77
N THR A 663 -7.22 -14.45 -37.88
CA THR A 663 -7.68 -13.91 -39.17
C THR A 663 -7.21 -12.47 -39.30
N ILE A 664 -6.44 -12.15 -40.34
CA ILE A 664 -5.90 -10.79 -40.57
C ILE A 664 -6.66 -10.15 -41.71
N THR A 665 -7.35 -9.05 -41.42
CA THR A 665 -8.24 -8.37 -42.37
C THR A 665 -7.78 -6.95 -42.66
N PRO A 666 -7.34 -6.65 -43.90
CA PRO A 666 -6.98 -5.29 -44.29
C PRO A 666 -8.23 -4.43 -44.44
N THR A 667 -8.08 -3.14 -44.13
CA THR A 667 -9.14 -2.14 -44.29
C THR A 667 -8.66 -1.00 -45.18
N ASN A 668 -9.53 -0.45 -46.02
CA ASN A 668 -9.20 0.71 -46.85
C ASN A 668 -9.29 2.05 -46.08
N ILE A 669 -9.32 2.00 -44.74
CA ILE A 669 -9.43 3.16 -43.88
C ILE A 669 -8.03 3.74 -43.65
N PRO A 670 -7.77 5.01 -44.02
CA PRO A 670 -6.53 5.69 -43.70
C PRO A 670 -6.29 5.71 -42.19
N TYR A 671 -5.03 5.61 -41.78
CA TYR A 671 -4.68 5.80 -40.38
C TYR A 671 -5.02 7.23 -39.93
N SER A 672 -5.65 7.34 -38.76
CA SER A 672 -5.83 8.60 -38.04
C SER A 672 -4.91 8.62 -36.82
N PRO A 673 -4.21 9.73 -36.50
CA PRO A 673 -3.46 9.88 -35.26
C PRO A 673 -4.30 9.58 -34.01
N ASP A 674 -5.60 9.84 -34.07
CA ASP A 674 -6.53 9.57 -32.98
C ASP A 674 -6.91 8.09 -32.86
N CYS A 675 -6.51 7.25 -33.81
CA CYS A 675 -6.58 5.78 -33.91
C CYS A 675 -7.91 5.11 -33.52
N MET A 676 -8.41 5.35 -32.30
CA MET A 676 -9.83 5.38 -31.93
C MET A 676 -10.03 6.46 -30.84
N PRO A 677 -10.96 7.43 -30.99
CA PRO A 677 -11.27 8.33 -29.90
C PRO A 677 -11.72 7.50 -28.69
N ASP A 678 -11.31 7.91 -27.49
CA ASP A 678 -11.82 7.28 -26.29
C ASP A 678 -13.34 7.44 -26.31
N ASN A 679 -14.09 6.41 -25.92
CA ASN A 679 -15.53 6.56 -25.69
C ASN A 679 -15.67 7.48 -24.47
N TYR A 680 -15.59 8.77 -24.75
CA TYR A 680 -15.31 9.79 -23.77
C TYR A 680 -16.59 10.12 -23.03
N CYS A 681 -16.54 9.93 -21.71
CA CYS A 681 -17.52 10.48 -20.81
C CYS A 681 -16.86 11.59 -19.99
N PRO A 682 -16.85 12.84 -20.49
CA PRO A 682 -16.22 13.95 -19.77
C PRO A 682 -16.84 14.18 -18.41
N GLN A 683 -18.13 13.86 -18.27
CA GLN A 683 -18.94 14.09 -17.08
C GLN A 683 -19.78 12.84 -16.81
N PRO A 684 -19.31 11.94 -15.92
CA PRO A 684 -20.18 10.91 -15.35
C PRO A 684 -21.47 11.54 -14.82
N PRO A 685 -22.64 10.90 -14.98
CA PRO A 685 -22.83 9.50 -15.35
C PRO A 685 -23.02 9.25 -16.86
N CYS A 686 -22.72 10.15 -17.80
CA CYS A 686 -22.81 9.81 -19.24
C CYS A 686 -24.22 9.37 -19.75
N ASN A 687 -25.30 9.83 -19.11
CA ASN A 687 -26.67 9.34 -19.41
C ASN A 687 -27.07 9.52 -20.89
N GLU A 688 -26.70 10.65 -21.50
CA GLU A 688 -26.99 10.94 -22.91
C GLU A 688 -26.23 10.01 -23.86
N ALA A 689 -24.93 9.81 -23.63
CA ALA A 689 -24.10 8.91 -24.42
C ALA A 689 -24.63 7.48 -24.37
N TYR A 690 -24.98 6.99 -23.18
CA TYR A 690 -25.59 5.67 -23.02
C TYR A 690 -26.90 5.53 -23.80
N SER A 691 -27.78 6.53 -23.72
CA SER A 691 -29.09 6.53 -24.40
C SER A 691 -28.92 6.58 -25.92
N SER A 692 -28.00 7.39 -26.41
CA SER A 692 -27.67 7.51 -27.84
C SER A 692 -27.14 6.19 -28.41
N ILE A 693 -26.17 5.56 -27.72
CA ILE A 693 -25.60 4.27 -28.15
C ILE A 693 -26.69 3.18 -28.15
N THR A 694 -27.58 3.19 -27.15
CA THR A 694 -28.71 2.24 -27.09
C THR A 694 -29.67 2.41 -28.26
N ALA A 695 -30.01 3.65 -28.64
CA ALA A 695 -30.85 3.94 -29.81
C ALA A 695 -30.16 3.52 -31.13
N GLN A 696 -28.85 3.74 -31.23
CA GLN A 696 -28.05 3.28 -32.38
C GLN A 696 -28.07 1.75 -32.47
N LEU A 697 -27.87 1.04 -31.36
CA LEU A 697 -27.92 -0.42 -31.31
C LEU A 697 -29.27 -0.97 -31.78
N ASN A 698 -30.38 -0.36 -31.35
CA ASN A 698 -31.72 -0.74 -31.82
C ASN A 698 -31.88 -0.54 -33.34
N THR A 699 -31.34 0.56 -33.87
CA THR A 699 -31.36 0.83 -35.31
C THR A 699 -30.56 -0.21 -36.08
N LEU A 700 -29.36 -0.56 -35.61
CA LEU A 700 -28.52 -1.59 -36.23
C LEU A 700 -29.16 -2.97 -36.20
N ASN A 701 -29.80 -3.35 -35.09
CA ASN A 701 -30.54 -4.61 -34.98
C ASN A 701 -31.71 -4.68 -35.98
N ASN A 702 -32.46 -3.59 -36.15
CA ASN A 702 -33.52 -3.52 -37.16
C ASN A 702 -32.98 -3.64 -38.58
N GLN A 703 -31.83 -3.03 -38.87
CA GLN A 703 -31.15 -3.17 -40.17
C GLN A 703 -30.69 -4.61 -40.41
N LEU A 704 -30.10 -5.28 -39.41
CA LEU A 704 -29.66 -6.67 -39.51
C LEU A 704 -30.82 -7.62 -39.83
N ALA A 705 -31.99 -7.40 -39.23
CA ALA A 705 -33.20 -8.20 -39.48
C ALA A 705 -33.67 -8.14 -40.95
N GLY A 706 -33.31 -7.10 -41.69
CA GLY A 706 -33.60 -6.96 -43.12
C GLY A 706 -32.58 -7.62 -44.06
N LEU A 707 -31.49 -8.18 -43.53
CA LEU A 707 -30.42 -8.78 -44.32
C LEU A 707 -30.54 -10.33 -44.35
N THR A 708 -30.14 -10.94 -45.46
CA THR A 708 -30.09 -12.40 -45.57
C THR A 708 -28.94 -12.96 -44.73
N PRO A 709 -29.19 -13.93 -43.82
CA PRO A 709 -28.16 -14.55 -42.99
C PRO A 709 -26.96 -15.07 -43.80
N ASN A 710 -25.77 -15.01 -43.21
CA ASN A 710 -24.49 -15.48 -43.77
C ASN A 710 -24.02 -14.79 -45.06
N THR A 711 -24.68 -13.71 -45.49
CA THR A 711 -24.13 -12.85 -46.55
C THR A 711 -23.03 -11.93 -46.01
N PRO A 712 -22.09 -11.45 -46.83
CA PRO A 712 -21.07 -10.48 -46.39
C PRO A 712 -21.67 -9.24 -45.70
N ALA A 713 -22.79 -8.73 -46.21
CA ALA A 713 -23.49 -7.60 -45.61
C ALA A 713 -24.05 -7.92 -44.21
N TYR A 714 -24.56 -9.14 -44.01
CA TYR A 714 -25.04 -9.61 -42.71
C TYR A 714 -23.90 -9.72 -41.70
N ILE A 715 -22.77 -10.31 -42.10
CA ILE A 715 -21.58 -10.46 -41.25
C ILE A 715 -21.00 -9.09 -40.87
N ALA A 716 -20.86 -8.17 -41.83
CA ALA A 716 -20.39 -6.81 -41.57
C ALA A 716 -21.31 -6.06 -40.59
N LYS A 717 -22.64 -6.23 -40.72
CA LYS A 717 -23.61 -5.63 -39.80
C LYS A 717 -23.54 -6.23 -38.39
N GLN A 718 -23.26 -7.54 -38.26
CA GLN A 718 -23.02 -8.16 -36.96
C GLN A 718 -21.77 -7.61 -36.27
N ALA A 719 -20.69 -7.36 -37.01
CA ALA A 719 -19.49 -6.74 -36.46
C ALA A 719 -19.76 -5.31 -35.94
N GLU A 720 -20.57 -4.52 -36.65
CA GLU A 720 -20.97 -3.17 -36.21
C GLU A 720 -21.83 -3.20 -34.93
N ILE A 721 -22.75 -4.15 -34.83
CA ILE A 721 -23.57 -4.39 -33.64
C ILE A 721 -22.69 -4.80 -32.46
N TYR A 722 -21.73 -5.70 -32.68
CA TYR A 722 -20.79 -6.16 -31.67
C TYR A 722 -20.02 -4.98 -31.08
N GLU A 723 -19.40 -4.15 -31.91
CA GLU A 723 -18.65 -2.98 -31.44
C GLU A 723 -19.55 -1.98 -30.71
N THR A 724 -20.72 -1.63 -31.28
CA THR A 724 -21.66 -0.68 -30.66
C THR A 724 -22.14 -1.18 -29.29
N ASN A 725 -22.43 -2.47 -29.15
CA ASN A 725 -22.84 -3.05 -27.88
C ASN A 725 -21.69 -3.03 -26.85
N ARG A 726 -20.45 -3.20 -27.30
CA ARG A 726 -19.26 -3.04 -26.44
C ARG A 726 -19.15 -1.62 -25.89
N GLN A 727 -19.39 -0.59 -26.71
CA GLN A 727 -19.42 0.81 -26.25
C GLN A 727 -20.53 1.05 -25.23
N ARG A 728 -21.70 0.44 -25.42
CA ARG A 728 -22.83 0.48 -24.48
C ARG A 728 -22.44 -0.12 -23.13
N TYR A 729 -21.78 -1.28 -23.12
CA TYR A 729 -21.29 -1.90 -21.88
C TYR A 729 -20.31 -0.98 -21.17
N GLN A 730 -19.38 -0.33 -21.87
CA GLN A 730 -18.44 0.61 -21.24
C GLN A 730 -19.15 1.78 -20.55
N MET A 731 -20.13 2.40 -21.22
CA MET A 731 -20.91 3.50 -20.64
C MET A 731 -21.76 3.04 -19.46
N ARG A 732 -22.32 1.82 -19.51
CA ARG A 732 -22.99 1.18 -18.36
C ARG A 732 -22.07 1.09 -17.16
N GLN A 733 -20.82 0.66 -17.36
CA GLN A 733 -19.86 0.51 -16.26
C GLN A 733 -19.51 1.86 -15.61
N VAL A 734 -19.32 2.92 -16.40
CA VAL A 734 -19.05 4.26 -15.86
C VAL A 734 -20.24 4.77 -15.02
N ARG A 735 -21.47 4.56 -15.50
CA ARG A 735 -22.72 4.89 -14.79
C ARG A 735 -22.80 4.22 -13.42
N VAL A 736 -22.66 2.89 -13.41
CA VAL A 736 -22.77 2.10 -12.18
C VAL A 736 -21.68 2.51 -11.18
N ALA A 737 -20.42 2.59 -11.63
CA ALA A 737 -19.31 2.97 -10.78
C ALA A 737 -19.48 4.38 -10.16
N TYR A 738 -19.97 5.34 -10.94
CA TYR A 738 -20.25 6.69 -10.45
C TYR A 738 -21.27 6.68 -9.30
N TYR A 739 -22.42 6.03 -9.49
CA TYR A 739 -23.45 6.00 -8.45
C TYR A 739 -23.04 5.21 -7.21
N VAL A 740 -22.28 4.11 -7.38
CA VAL A 740 -21.70 3.36 -6.24
C VAL A 740 -20.74 4.23 -5.43
N GLN A 741 -19.86 4.99 -6.10
CA GLN A 741 -18.94 5.91 -5.42
C GLN A 741 -19.66 7.01 -4.65
N GLN A 742 -20.80 7.50 -5.16
CA GLN A 742 -21.63 8.49 -4.46
C GLN A 742 -22.48 7.88 -3.32
N GLY A 743 -22.40 6.57 -3.07
CA GLY A 743 -23.28 5.86 -2.13
C GLY A 743 -24.75 5.79 -2.58
N ASN A 744 -25.06 6.16 -3.83
CA ASN A 744 -26.41 6.11 -4.38
C ASN A 744 -26.69 4.75 -5.05
N PHE A 745 -26.83 3.71 -4.24
CA PHE A 745 -27.04 2.34 -4.72
C PHE A 745 -28.34 2.15 -5.50
N ALA A 746 -29.38 2.95 -5.22
CA ALA A 746 -30.65 2.91 -5.94
C ALA A 746 -30.49 3.27 -7.42
N GLU A 747 -29.78 4.37 -7.73
CA GLU A 747 -29.50 4.76 -9.12
C GLU A 747 -28.48 3.82 -9.80
N ALA A 748 -27.57 3.22 -9.03
CA ALA A 748 -26.69 2.17 -9.54
C ALA A 748 -27.50 0.94 -10.03
N LEU A 749 -28.48 0.48 -9.25
CA LEU A 749 -29.39 -0.60 -9.65
C LEU A 749 -30.30 -0.19 -10.82
N ASN A 750 -30.81 1.04 -10.82
CA ASN A 750 -31.64 1.57 -11.90
C ASN A 750 -30.90 1.56 -13.26
N SER A 751 -29.59 1.76 -13.23
CA SER A 751 -28.71 1.67 -14.40
C SER A 751 -28.64 0.27 -15.01
N LEU A 752 -29.14 -0.76 -14.31
CA LEU A 752 -29.11 -2.17 -14.70
C LEU A 752 -30.51 -2.78 -14.93
N THR A 753 -31.60 -2.01 -14.78
CA THR A 753 -32.98 -2.53 -14.78
C THR A 753 -33.35 -3.30 -16.05
N ASN A 754 -32.89 -2.85 -17.22
CA ASN A 754 -33.21 -3.46 -18.52
C ASN A 754 -32.15 -4.48 -18.98
N GLU A 755 -31.15 -4.77 -18.15
CA GLU A 755 -30.02 -5.63 -18.51
C GLU A 755 -30.22 -7.04 -17.95
N THR A 756 -30.36 -8.02 -18.82
CA THR A 756 -30.62 -9.43 -18.47
C THR A 756 -29.38 -10.31 -18.50
N ASP A 757 -28.25 -9.77 -18.96
CA ASP A 757 -26.98 -10.50 -19.10
C ASP A 757 -26.34 -10.91 -17.77
N ALA A 758 -25.43 -11.88 -17.84
CA ALA A 758 -24.78 -12.44 -16.66
C ALA A 758 -23.90 -11.41 -15.95
N ALA A 759 -23.21 -10.54 -16.71
CA ALA A 759 -22.42 -9.47 -16.12
C ALA A 759 -23.31 -8.48 -15.33
N ALA A 760 -24.47 -8.09 -15.86
CA ALA A 760 -25.42 -7.25 -15.14
C ALA A 760 -25.96 -7.91 -13.86
N GLN A 761 -26.21 -9.22 -13.87
CA GLN A 761 -26.58 -9.97 -12.66
C GLN A 761 -25.47 -9.93 -11.60
N GLN A 762 -24.21 -10.13 -11.99
CA GLN A 762 -23.07 -10.04 -11.07
C GLN A 762 -22.92 -8.64 -10.48
N GLN A 763 -23.10 -7.59 -11.30
CA GLN A 763 -23.08 -6.21 -10.82
C GLN A 763 -24.19 -5.90 -9.81
N ARG A 764 -25.42 -6.37 -10.04
CA ARG A 764 -26.50 -6.22 -9.06
C ARG A 764 -26.17 -6.90 -7.74
N ILE A 765 -25.60 -8.11 -7.78
CA ILE A 765 -25.14 -8.82 -6.59
C ILE A 765 -24.04 -8.04 -5.86
N ALA A 766 -23.04 -7.52 -6.58
CA ALA A 766 -22.01 -6.69 -5.98
C ALA A 766 -22.60 -5.44 -5.30
N ILE A 767 -23.55 -4.75 -5.96
CA ILE A 767 -24.24 -3.59 -5.38
C ILE A 767 -25.00 -3.98 -4.10
N TRP A 768 -25.78 -5.06 -4.13
CA TRP A 768 -26.53 -5.53 -2.96
C TRP A 768 -25.62 -5.96 -1.81
N LEU A 769 -24.48 -6.58 -2.09
CA LEU A 769 -23.47 -6.91 -1.07
C LEU A 769 -22.80 -5.65 -0.48
N GLN A 770 -22.54 -4.62 -1.30
CA GLN A 770 -21.99 -3.34 -0.82
C GLN A 770 -23.01 -2.53 -0.02
N SER A 771 -24.30 -2.62 -0.35
CA SER A 771 -25.38 -1.92 0.36
C SER A 771 -25.98 -2.70 1.52
N ASN A 772 -25.43 -3.89 1.86
CA ASN A 772 -25.99 -4.82 2.84
C ASN A 772 -27.50 -5.14 2.60
N ASP A 773 -27.90 -5.26 1.34
CA ASP A 773 -29.29 -5.56 0.96
C ASP A 773 -29.55 -7.07 1.00
N THR A 774 -30.58 -7.47 1.75
CA THR A 774 -31.04 -8.87 1.90
C THR A 774 -31.42 -9.55 0.58
N THR A 775 -31.69 -8.79 -0.48
CA THR A 775 -31.95 -9.29 -1.84
C THR A 775 -30.74 -10.06 -2.41
N ALA A 776 -29.53 -9.78 -1.93
CA ALA A 776 -28.32 -10.50 -2.32
C ALA A 776 -28.48 -12.03 -2.16
N ALA A 777 -29.09 -12.50 -1.07
CA ALA A 777 -29.25 -13.93 -0.78
C ALA A 777 -29.99 -14.69 -1.88
N SER A 778 -31.17 -14.19 -2.26
CA SER A 778 -32.01 -14.83 -3.27
C SER A 778 -31.39 -14.69 -4.66
N ALA A 779 -30.74 -13.55 -4.96
CA ALA A 779 -30.03 -13.34 -6.20
C ALA A 779 -28.85 -14.33 -6.37
N ILE A 780 -28.03 -14.52 -5.33
CA ILE A 780 -26.91 -15.48 -5.34
C ILE A 780 -27.44 -16.91 -5.49
N ALA A 781 -28.49 -17.28 -4.76
CA ALA A 781 -29.08 -18.62 -4.83
C ALA A 781 -29.57 -18.97 -6.24
N ASN A 782 -30.10 -17.98 -6.95
CA ASN A 782 -30.62 -18.11 -8.32
C ASN A 782 -29.55 -18.04 -9.42
N LEU A 783 -28.28 -17.78 -9.07
CA LEU A 783 -27.21 -17.81 -10.07
C LEU A 783 -27.08 -19.21 -10.67
N PRO A 784 -26.83 -19.30 -12.00
CA PRO A 784 -26.49 -20.55 -12.64
C PRO A 784 -25.18 -21.10 -12.04
N ASP A 785 -25.01 -22.41 -12.09
CA ASP A 785 -23.85 -23.16 -11.60
C ASP A 785 -23.35 -24.15 -12.66
N THR A 786 -23.46 -23.76 -13.94
CA THR A 786 -23.24 -24.63 -15.10
C THR A 786 -21.77 -24.85 -15.44
N ASN A 787 -20.87 -24.03 -14.90
CA ASN A 787 -19.42 -24.14 -15.07
C ASN A 787 -18.68 -23.77 -13.79
N THR A 788 -17.39 -24.11 -13.74
CA THR A 788 -16.53 -23.87 -12.56
C THR A 788 -16.51 -22.41 -12.12
N ASN A 789 -16.39 -21.46 -13.05
CA ASN A 789 -16.38 -20.03 -12.72
C ASN A 789 -17.66 -19.59 -12.01
N GLN A 790 -18.82 -20.04 -12.51
CA GLN A 790 -20.12 -19.76 -11.90
C GLN A 790 -20.29 -20.43 -10.53
N GLN A 791 -19.82 -21.67 -10.38
CA GLN A 791 -19.84 -22.39 -9.11
C GLN A 791 -18.98 -21.67 -8.06
N VAL A 792 -17.75 -21.30 -8.42
CA VAL A 792 -16.82 -20.55 -7.55
C VAL A 792 -17.43 -19.20 -7.18
N TYR A 793 -17.97 -18.45 -8.14
CA TYR A 793 -18.63 -17.17 -7.87
C TYR A 793 -19.78 -17.31 -6.88
N LYS A 794 -20.66 -18.30 -7.10
CA LYS A 794 -21.82 -18.56 -6.24
C LYS A 794 -21.39 -18.93 -4.83
N GLN A 795 -20.43 -19.85 -4.68
CA GLN A 795 -19.93 -20.29 -3.38
C GLN A 795 -19.24 -19.16 -2.63
N PHE A 796 -18.36 -18.42 -3.31
CA PHE A 796 -17.63 -17.29 -2.73
C PHE A 796 -18.59 -16.21 -2.20
N ASN A 797 -19.54 -15.76 -3.02
CA ASN A 797 -20.49 -14.71 -2.62
C ASN A 797 -21.51 -15.21 -1.56
N THR A 798 -21.84 -16.50 -1.54
CA THR A 798 -22.64 -17.09 -0.45
C THR A 798 -21.90 -16.98 0.88
N LEU A 799 -20.60 -17.26 0.89
CA LEU A 799 -19.76 -17.10 2.08
C LEU A 799 -19.65 -15.62 2.47
N THR A 800 -19.43 -14.71 1.51
CA THR A 800 -19.39 -13.26 1.76
C THR A 800 -20.67 -12.78 2.44
N TYR A 801 -21.83 -13.12 1.89
CA TYR A 801 -23.12 -12.76 2.45
C TYR A 801 -23.33 -13.34 3.86
N THR A 802 -22.89 -14.59 4.09
CA THR A 802 -22.99 -15.24 5.41
C THR A 802 -22.14 -14.53 6.45
N LEU A 803 -20.90 -14.15 6.11
CA LEU A 803 -20.04 -13.38 7.00
C LEU A 803 -20.72 -12.04 7.34
N GLN A 804 -21.14 -11.28 6.33
CA GLN A 804 -21.79 -9.97 6.53
C GLN A 804 -23.03 -10.06 7.44
N THR A 805 -23.94 -10.99 7.18
CA THR A 805 -25.19 -11.13 7.94
C THR A 805 -25.02 -11.66 9.36
N THR A 806 -23.89 -12.33 9.65
CA THR A 806 -23.53 -12.75 11.01
C THR A 806 -22.71 -11.71 11.77
N GLY A 807 -22.52 -10.51 11.20
CA GLY A 807 -21.67 -9.47 11.77
C GLY A 807 -20.17 -9.78 11.69
N ASN A 808 -19.79 -10.77 10.87
CA ASN A 808 -18.41 -11.20 10.64
C ASN A 808 -17.86 -10.58 9.34
N HIS A 809 -16.55 -10.69 9.17
CA HIS A 809 -15.85 -10.30 7.94
C HIS A 809 -14.70 -11.27 7.65
N TRP A 810 -13.98 -11.07 6.55
CA TRP A 810 -12.91 -11.98 6.11
C TRP A 810 -11.88 -12.27 7.22
N LEU A 811 -11.43 -11.26 7.96
CA LEU A 811 -10.47 -11.47 9.07
C LEU A 811 -11.04 -12.24 10.27
N THR A 812 -12.36 -12.37 10.42
CA THR A 812 -12.99 -13.20 11.46
C THR A 812 -13.44 -14.56 10.92
N ALA A 813 -13.08 -14.90 9.68
CA ALA A 813 -13.41 -16.20 9.11
C ALA A 813 -12.77 -17.33 9.93
N ASP A 814 -13.57 -18.35 10.26
CA ASP A 814 -13.09 -19.52 10.98
C ASP A 814 -12.18 -20.41 10.11
N SER A 815 -11.59 -21.45 10.69
CA SER A 815 -10.65 -22.33 9.98
C SER A 815 -11.30 -23.10 8.82
N VAL A 816 -12.60 -23.41 8.89
CA VAL A 816 -13.35 -24.10 7.83
C VAL A 816 -13.65 -23.13 6.68
N GLN A 817 -14.07 -21.91 7.02
CA GLN A 817 -14.30 -20.83 6.08
C GLN A 817 -13.00 -20.46 5.36
N ASN A 818 -11.89 -20.28 6.07
CA ASN A 818 -10.58 -20.00 5.47
C ASN A 818 -10.08 -21.15 4.58
N ALA A 819 -10.30 -22.41 4.97
CA ALA A 819 -10.00 -23.57 4.11
C ALA A 819 -10.85 -23.59 2.83
N THR A 820 -12.12 -23.21 2.93
CA THR A 820 -13.01 -23.06 1.76
C THR A 820 -12.52 -21.95 0.85
N ILE A 821 -12.15 -20.78 1.40
CA ILE A 821 -11.58 -19.67 0.64
C ILE A 821 -10.29 -20.11 -0.08
N ALA A 822 -9.43 -20.87 0.60
CA ALA A 822 -8.20 -21.40 0.01
C ALA A 822 -8.46 -22.33 -1.19
N GLN A 823 -9.48 -23.19 -1.09
CA GLN A 823 -9.89 -24.06 -2.20
C GLN A 823 -10.40 -23.24 -3.39
N LEU A 824 -11.27 -22.26 -3.14
CA LEU A 824 -11.79 -21.37 -4.18
C LEU A 824 -10.67 -20.51 -4.81
N ALA A 825 -9.69 -20.07 -4.03
CA ALA A 825 -8.55 -19.29 -4.50
C ALA A 825 -7.59 -20.08 -5.38
N ALA A 826 -7.57 -21.41 -5.25
CA ALA A 826 -6.77 -22.29 -6.10
C ALA A 826 -7.43 -22.55 -7.47
N GLU A 827 -8.72 -22.24 -7.62
CA GLU A 827 -9.43 -22.42 -8.88
C GLU A 827 -8.95 -21.38 -9.91
N PRO A 828 -8.45 -21.82 -11.08
CA PRO A 828 -7.78 -20.97 -12.06
C PRO A 828 -8.78 -20.24 -12.98
N VAL A 829 -9.83 -19.68 -12.39
CA VAL A 829 -10.94 -18.98 -13.05
C VAL A 829 -11.07 -17.56 -12.51
N GLN A 830 -11.76 -16.69 -13.25
CA GLN A 830 -11.99 -15.28 -12.88
C GLN A 830 -12.49 -15.11 -11.44
N ALA A 831 -13.51 -15.86 -11.02
CA ALA A 831 -14.05 -15.78 -9.66
C ALA A 831 -13.08 -16.31 -8.58
N GLY A 832 -12.12 -17.16 -8.97
CA GLY A 832 -11.05 -17.62 -8.07
C GLY A 832 -10.14 -16.46 -7.64
N SER A 833 -9.95 -15.45 -8.48
CA SER A 833 -9.18 -14.24 -8.16
C SER A 833 -9.82 -13.42 -7.02
N TYR A 834 -11.15 -13.47 -6.85
CA TYR A 834 -11.84 -12.86 -5.70
C TYR A 834 -11.53 -13.59 -4.39
N ALA A 835 -11.57 -14.92 -4.42
CA ALA A 835 -11.17 -15.75 -3.28
C ALA A 835 -9.69 -15.59 -2.95
N LYS A 836 -8.83 -15.44 -3.97
CA LYS A 836 -7.40 -15.16 -3.83
C LYS A 836 -7.13 -13.83 -3.13
N ALA A 837 -7.89 -12.78 -3.43
CA ALA A 837 -7.81 -11.50 -2.72
C ALA A 837 -8.13 -11.67 -1.23
N ALA A 838 -9.26 -12.31 -0.91
CA ALA A 838 -9.64 -12.60 0.48
C ALA A 838 -8.59 -13.47 1.19
N TYR A 839 -8.09 -14.53 0.55
CA TYR A 839 -7.10 -15.43 1.11
C TYR A 839 -5.78 -14.72 1.47
N GLN A 840 -5.25 -13.89 0.55
CA GLN A 840 -4.04 -13.10 0.79
C GLN A 840 -4.22 -12.14 1.96
N PHE A 841 -5.41 -11.52 2.06
CA PHE A 841 -5.72 -10.58 3.13
C PHE A 841 -5.79 -11.27 4.49
N ILE A 842 -6.51 -12.39 4.58
CA ILE A 842 -6.67 -13.18 5.82
C ILE A 842 -5.31 -13.68 6.32
N ASN A 843 -4.52 -14.27 5.42
CA ASN A 843 -3.30 -14.98 5.79
C ASN A 843 -2.04 -14.08 5.74
N LYS A 844 -2.19 -12.80 5.35
CA LYS A 844 -1.10 -11.84 5.11
C LYS A 844 -0.03 -12.39 4.17
N THR A 845 -0.44 -13.21 3.21
CA THR A 845 0.45 -13.84 2.23
C THR A 845 0.51 -13.03 0.94
N PHE A 846 1.57 -13.24 0.19
CA PHE A 846 1.64 -12.81 -1.20
C PHE A 846 1.55 -14.03 -2.09
N ILE A 847 0.67 -13.98 -3.07
CA ILE A 847 0.65 -14.97 -4.13
C ILE A 847 1.28 -14.33 -5.36
N TYR A 848 2.42 -14.88 -5.76
CA TYR A 848 3.15 -14.40 -6.92
C TYR A 848 2.27 -14.49 -8.19
N PRO A 849 2.27 -13.43 -9.01
CA PRO A 849 1.75 -13.49 -10.37
C PRO A 849 2.33 -14.68 -11.14
N VAL A 850 1.47 -15.37 -11.90
CA VAL A 850 1.90 -16.43 -12.81
C VAL A 850 2.09 -15.79 -14.16
N LEU A 851 3.34 -15.50 -14.53
CA LEU A 851 3.65 -14.95 -15.85
C LEU A 851 3.48 -16.03 -16.94
N PRO A 852 3.08 -15.64 -18.17
CA PRO A 852 3.01 -16.57 -19.28
C PRO A 852 4.38 -17.22 -19.54
N ASN A 853 4.43 -18.55 -19.58
CA ASN A 853 5.66 -19.26 -19.95
C ASN A 853 5.79 -19.24 -21.47
N GLN A 854 6.73 -18.48 -22.01
CA GLN A 854 7.18 -18.75 -23.37
C GLN A 854 7.89 -20.10 -23.38
N THR A 855 7.27 -21.13 -23.92
CA THR A 855 8.01 -22.35 -24.24
C THR A 855 9.08 -21.99 -25.26
N ASP A 856 10.35 -22.11 -24.88
CA ASP A 856 11.55 -21.97 -25.72
C ASP A 856 11.30 -22.36 -27.21
N THR A 857 11.01 -21.36 -28.04
CA THR A 857 11.11 -21.45 -29.50
C THR A 857 12.58 -21.36 -29.94
N ALA A 858 13.48 -20.96 -29.02
CA ALA A 858 14.93 -20.92 -29.21
C ALA A 858 15.57 -22.31 -29.05
N GLY A 859 15.28 -23.21 -29.99
CA GLY A 859 16.00 -24.49 -30.06
C GLY A 859 15.20 -25.61 -30.68
N LYS A 860 14.82 -25.48 -31.96
CA LYS A 860 14.43 -26.64 -32.76
C LYS A 860 15.66 -27.52 -33.06
N THR A 861 16.21 -28.16 -32.03
CA THR A 861 16.71 -29.53 -32.16
C THR A 861 15.63 -30.45 -31.63
N LEU A 862 15.05 -31.21 -32.56
CA LEU A 862 14.13 -32.35 -32.41
C LEU A 862 13.70 -32.66 -30.94
N PRO A 863 12.38 -32.65 -30.63
CA PRO A 863 11.91 -32.85 -29.27
C PRO A 863 12.46 -34.15 -28.68
N LYS A 864 13.20 -34.04 -27.57
CA LYS A 864 13.26 -35.13 -26.60
C LYS A 864 11.83 -35.31 -26.08
N LEU A 865 11.20 -36.44 -26.41
CA LEU A 865 9.97 -36.89 -25.77
C LEU A 865 10.15 -36.82 -24.25
N ARG A 866 9.53 -35.84 -23.59
CA ARG A 866 9.32 -35.90 -22.15
C ARG A 866 8.26 -36.98 -21.88
N THR A 867 8.59 -37.81 -20.91
CA THR A 867 7.89 -38.99 -20.40
C THR A 867 6.41 -38.74 -20.14
N ALA A 868 5.61 -39.72 -20.57
CA ALA A 868 4.16 -39.70 -20.67
C ALA A 868 3.41 -39.44 -19.35
N LEU A 869 2.31 -38.71 -19.49
CA LEU A 869 1.17 -38.62 -18.60
C LEU A 869 0.71 -40.01 -18.14
N ALA A 870 0.55 -40.18 -16.82
CA ALA A 870 0.21 -41.45 -16.18
C ALA A 870 -1.24 -41.95 -16.43
N ASN A 871 -2.08 -41.22 -17.17
CA ASN A 871 -3.50 -41.54 -17.31
C ASN A 871 -3.96 -41.73 -18.77
N GLY A 872 -3.38 -42.72 -19.46
CA GLY A 872 -4.06 -43.55 -20.48
C GLY A 872 -4.72 -42.94 -21.72
N ASN A 873 -4.79 -41.62 -21.88
CA ASN A 873 -5.44 -40.96 -23.02
C ASN A 873 -4.38 -40.31 -23.92
N GLN A 874 -3.97 -41.03 -24.96
CA GLN A 874 -3.13 -40.49 -26.04
C GLN A 874 -4.02 -39.96 -27.16
N PHE A 875 -3.73 -38.77 -27.68
CA PHE A 875 -4.36 -38.29 -28.91
C PHE A 875 -3.46 -38.64 -30.10
N LEU A 876 -4.03 -39.23 -31.15
CA LEU A 876 -3.31 -39.49 -32.40
C LEU A 876 -3.25 -38.19 -33.21
N TYR A 877 -2.04 -37.67 -33.41
CA TYR A 877 -1.77 -36.46 -34.19
C TYR A 877 -0.81 -36.77 -35.35
N PRO A 878 -1.00 -36.19 -36.55
CA PRO A 878 -2.08 -35.27 -36.92
C PRO A 878 -3.40 -35.98 -37.27
N ASN A 879 -4.52 -35.34 -36.95
CA ASN A 879 -5.88 -35.77 -37.28
C ASN A 879 -6.74 -34.53 -37.57
N PRO A 880 -7.17 -34.25 -38.81
CA PRO A 880 -7.13 -35.13 -39.99
C PRO A 880 -5.73 -35.38 -40.57
N LEU A 881 -5.52 -36.55 -41.17
CA LEU A 881 -4.24 -37.00 -41.73
C LEU A 881 -4.10 -36.63 -43.22
N LYS A 882 -3.15 -35.75 -43.56
CA LYS A 882 -2.86 -35.41 -44.97
C LYS A 882 -2.14 -36.55 -45.69
N ASN A 883 -2.24 -36.57 -47.02
CA ASN A 883 -1.66 -37.62 -47.87
C ASN A 883 -0.13 -37.72 -47.66
N GLY A 884 0.37 -38.89 -47.25
CA GLY A 884 1.79 -39.11 -46.94
C GLY A 884 2.26 -38.66 -45.55
N SER A 885 1.35 -38.22 -44.66
CA SER A 885 1.68 -37.86 -43.27
C SER A 885 1.78 -39.09 -42.36
N SER A 886 2.63 -39.00 -41.34
CA SER A 886 2.79 -40.00 -40.29
C SER A 886 2.13 -39.57 -38.98
N ILE A 887 1.60 -40.53 -38.23
CA ILE A 887 0.97 -40.31 -36.92
C ILE A 887 2.01 -40.54 -35.83
N ALA A 888 2.11 -39.62 -34.87
CA ALA A 888 2.93 -39.81 -33.67
C ALA A 888 2.25 -40.80 -32.72
N ILE A 889 2.97 -41.84 -32.29
CA ILE A 889 2.46 -42.87 -31.38
C ILE A 889 3.51 -43.15 -30.31
N VAL A 890 3.08 -43.19 -29.05
CA VAL A 890 3.94 -43.50 -27.90
C VAL A 890 3.43 -44.77 -27.26
N LEU A 891 4.26 -45.79 -27.08
CA LEU A 891 3.81 -46.98 -26.34
C LEU A 891 3.89 -46.74 -24.83
N PRO A 892 2.99 -47.32 -24.01
CA PRO A 892 3.09 -47.25 -22.56
C PRO A 892 4.44 -47.75 -22.05
N ALA A 893 4.93 -47.19 -20.94
CA ALA A 893 6.20 -47.59 -20.33
C ALA A 893 6.22 -49.12 -20.05
N GLY A 894 7.30 -49.79 -20.48
CA GLY A 894 7.44 -51.25 -20.38
C GLY A 894 6.95 -52.06 -21.61
N SER A 895 6.35 -51.41 -22.60
CA SER A 895 5.90 -52.06 -23.84
C SER A 895 7.02 -52.17 -24.87
N SER A 896 7.34 -53.39 -25.33
CA SER A 896 8.35 -53.59 -26.39
C SER A 896 7.77 -53.50 -27.81
N ALA A 897 6.49 -53.83 -27.98
CA ALA A 897 5.74 -53.68 -29.22
C ALA A 897 4.22 -53.61 -28.97
N ALA A 898 3.48 -53.04 -29.93
CA ALA A 898 2.01 -53.08 -29.96
C ALA A 898 1.50 -53.17 -31.41
N GLN A 899 0.30 -53.69 -31.60
CA GLN A 899 -0.35 -53.74 -32.91
C GLN A 899 -1.25 -52.52 -33.10
N PHE A 900 -1.03 -51.77 -34.19
CA PHE A 900 -1.94 -50.73 -34.65
C PHE A 900 -2.81 -51.27 -35.77
N SER A 901 -4.12 -51.01 -35.71
CA SER A 901 -5.10 -51.46 -36.70
C SER A 901 -6.07 -50.32 -37.01
N LEU A 902 -6.31 -50.06 -38.30
CA LEU A 902 -7.36 -49.17 -38.80
C LEU A 902 -8.56 -49.98 -39.24
N TYR A 903 -9.74 -49.54 -38.82
CA TYR A 903 -11.03 -50.07 -39.20
C TYR A 903 -11.80 -49.02 -39.97
N ASN A 904 -12.47 -49.41 -41.05
CA ASN A 904 -13.46 -48.53 -41.68
C ASN A 904 -14.71 -48.41 -40.78
N VAL A 905 -15.65 -47.54 -41.17
CA VAL A 905 -16.91 -47.33 -40.43
C VAL A 905 -17.80 -48.59 -40.31
N LEU A 906 -17.57 -49.60 -41.14
CA LEU A 906 -18.24 -50.90 -41.08
C LEU A 906 -17.54 -51.89 -40.14
N GLY A 907 -16.48 -51.46 -39.44
CA GLY A 907 -15.73 -52.29 -38.50
C GLY A 907 -14.78 -53.30 -39.15
N GLN A 908 -14.50 -53.17 -40.45
CA GLN A 908 -13.56 -54.04 -41.17
C GLN A 908 -12.15 -53.46 -41.09
N VAL A 909 -11.15 -54.30 -40.81
CA VAL A 909 -9.74 -53.87 -40.80
C VAL A 909 -9.30 -53.50 -42.22
N VAL A 910 -8.94 -52.23 -42.42
CA VAL A 910 -8.42 -51.74 -43.71
C VAL A 910 -6.90 -51.70 -43.74
N TRP A 911 -6.25 -51.62 -42.58
CA TRP A 911 -4.80 -51.62 -42.47
C TRP A 911 -4.33 -51.98 -41.06
N GLN A 912 -3.14 -52.56 -40.94
CA GLN A 912 -2.52 -52.81 -39.65
C GLN A 912 -1.00 -52.87 -39.74
N GLN A 913 -0.32 -52.42 -38.68
CA GLN A 913 1.13 -52.49 -38.55
C GLN A 913 1.57 -52.71 -37.11
N THR A 914 2.60 -53.53 -36.91
CA THR A 914 3.24 -53.69 -35.61
C THR A 914 4.17 -52.50 -35.35
N ILE A 915 3.91 -51.79 -34.25
CA ILE A 915 4.73 -50.67 -33.75
C ILE A 915 5.72 -51.24 -32.74
N LYS A 916 7.00 -50.89 -32.87
CA LYS A 916 8.04 -51.19 -31.88
C LYS A 916 8.32 -49.93 -31.07
N SER A 917 8.79 -50.07 -29.82
CA SER A 917 9.11 -48.94 -28.94
C SER A 917 10.13 -47.94 -29.51
N SER A 918 10.92 -48.33 -30.51
CA SER A 918 11.87 -47.48 -31.22
C SER A 918 11.24 -46.56 -32.29
N ILE A 919 9.95 -46.69 -32.58
CA ILE A 919 9.25 -45.94 -33.62
C ILE A 919 8.39 -44.85 -32.95
N SER A 920 8.75 -43.59 -33.15
CA SER A 920 7.97 -42.43 -32.65
C SER A 920 6.92 -41.92 -33.66
N GLN A 921 7.01 -42.33 -34.93
CA GLN A 921 6.10 -41.93 -36.01
C GLN A 921 5.72 -43.11 -36.91
N LEU A 922 4.43 -43.31 -37.14
CA LEU A 922 3.86 -44.37 -37.96
C LEU A 922 3.29 -43.79 -39.27
N ALA A 923 3.89 -44.14 -40.40
CA ALA A 923 3.39 -43.72 -41.71
C ALA A 923 2.17 -44.57 -42.12
N ILE A 924 1.03 -43.92 -42.35
CA ILE A 924 -0.16 -44.60 -42.88
C ILE A 924 -0.03 -44.68 -44.42
N PRO A 925 -0.21 -45.86 -45.03
CA PRO A 925 -0.06 -46.01 -46.47
C PRO A 925 -0.95 -45.10 -47.29
N ALA A 926 -0.41 -44.48 -48.34
CA ALA A 926 -1.13 -43.53 -49.19
C ALA A 926 -2.31 -44.14 -49.96
N ASN A 927 -2.47 -45.46 -49.99
CA ASN A 927 -3.54 -46.16 -50.71
C ASN A 927 -4.84 -46.39 -49.90
N ILE A 928 -4.92 -45.96 -48.64
CA ILE A 928 -6.20 -45.95 -47.90
C ILE A 928 -7.05 -44.76 -48.40
N ALA A 929 -8.33 -44.97 -48.68
CA ALA A 929 -9.22 -43.91 -49.18
C ALA A 929 -9.42 -42.78 -48.14
N ASN A 930 -9.79 -41.58 -48.58
CA ASN A 930 -10.18 -40.50 -47.66
C ASN A 930 -11.47 -40.90 -46.92
N GLY A 931 -11.57 -40.57 -45.64
CA GLY A 931 -12.71 -40.96 -44.82
C GLY A 931 -12.41 -41.05 -43.32
N VAL A 932 -13.44 -41.44 -42.55
CA VAL A 932 -13.34 -41.64 -41.09
C VAL A 932 -13.03 -43.11 -40.79
N TYR A 933 -12.02 -43.33 -39.97
CA TYR A 933 -11.54 -44.64 -39.55
C TYR A 933 -11.50 -44.73 -38.03
N PHE A 934 -11.75 -45.92 -37.49
CA PHE A 934 -11.43 -46.22 -36.10
C PHE A 934 -10.03 -46.82 -36.05
N ALA A 935 -9.12 -46.23 -35.29
CA ALA A 935 -7.83 -46.85 -34.99
C ALA A 935 -7.90 -47.60 -33.68
N ARG A 936 -7.20 -48.73 -33.59
CA ARG A 936 -7.04 -49.50 -32.36
C ARG A 936 -5.58 -49.82 -32.14
N ILE A 937 -5.08 -49.55 -30.94
CA ILE A 937 -3.78 -50.03 -30.47
C ILE A 937 -4.03 -51.18 -29.52
N THR A 938 -3.41 -52.33 -29.78
CA THR A 938 -3.51 -53.52 -28.93
C THR A 938 -2.12 -53.95 -28.51
N ASN A 939 -1.82 -53.88 -27.22
CA ASN A 939 -0.57 -54.37 -26.68
C ASN A 939 -0.74 -55.83 -26.24
N THR A 940 0.01 -56.74 -26.86
CA THR A 940 -0.06 -58.18 -26.56
C THR A 940 0.60 -58.56 -25.23
N GLN A 941 1.37 -57.66 -24.61
CA GLN A 941 2.06 -57.88 -23.32
C GLN A 941 1.25 -57.41 -22.11
N THR A 942 0.36 -56.44 -22.28
CA THR A 942 -0.43 -55.83 -21.17
C THR A 942 -1.95 -55.93 -21.33
N ASP A 943 -2.44 -56.61 -22.39
CA ASP A 943 -3.86 -56.72 -22.83
C ASP A 943 -4.61 -55.37 -22.93
N LEU A 944 -3.87 -54.27 -23.00
CA LEU A 944 -4.42 -52.92 -23.13
C LEU A 944 -4.92 -52.71 -24.56
N LYS A 945 -6.18 -52.28 -24.69
CA LYS A 945 -6.84 -51.94 -25.96
C LYS A 945 -7.35 -50.52 -25.93
N GLN A 946 -6.79 -49.65 -26.76
CA GLN A 946 -7.23 -48.27 -26.90
C GLN A 946 -7.81 -48.05 -28.30
N ARG A 947 -8.93 -47.32 -28.38
CA ARG A 947 -9.62 -46.99 -29.65
C ARG A 947 -9.64 -45.48 -29.87
N TYR A 948 -9.40 -45.07 -31.09
CA TYR A 948 -9.31 -43.68 -31.52
C TYR A 948 -10.10 -43.48 -32.82
N ILE A 949 -10.52 -42.26 -33.09
CA ILE A 949 -11.12 -41.88 -34.38
C ILE A 949 -10.08 -41.10 -35.16
N ILE A 950 -9.87 -41.46 -36.43
CA ILE A 950 -8.94 -40.80 -37.35
C ILE A 950 -9.70 -40.41 -38.61
N ALA A 951 -9.68 -39.14 -38.95
CA ALA A 951 -10.07 -38.65 -40.26
C ALA A 951 -8.84 -38.62 -41.17
N ARG A 952 -9.00 -39.08 -42.40
CA ARG A 952 -7.99 -38.96 -43.46
C ARG A 952 -8.52 -38.14 -44.62
#